data_AF-A0A258GPU7-F1
#
_entry.id   AF-A0A258GPU7-F1
#
_cell.length_a   1.000
_cell.length_b   1.000
_cell.length_c   1.000
_cell.angle_alpha   90.00
_cell.angle_beta   90.00
_cell.angle_gamma   90.00
#
_symmetry.space_group_name_H-M   'P 1'
#
loop_
_entity.id
_entity.type
_entity.pdbx_description
1 polymer ?
#
loop_
_entity_poly.entity_id
_entity_poly.type
_entity_poly.pdbx_seq_one_letter_code
_entity_poly.pdbx_strand_id
1 'polypeptide(L)'
;MSGSLGKFIRDAKGAFAMQFALMAVPLCVCTGLAIDGGRAFLARYELASALDAAALAAGSTLDENADLDAVARRFVEMNFKTQHDDPILLELAENENDGILTLTGSVRINTFFMPLVGQPYVEVHAESEVRRGGNNVEVALALDVTGSMSGSKITALKTAAKDLVNEVVNDVQTPYFSKIAVVPWGTNVHVGSYAAALRGPVQGPVNISAAHWRDGASKTIAANSGWRVGGVGRAISAATWRNGSSFNVSAITKTNSNARIRVTLSANPSYANGDTIYITGITNGGYTSLNNRAFKVADRTTSSPYYVWLQTVNTTTYVAPPSSSAADSSTGASQRCFDTACDVRITTAAHTFAVGDRVRITGVSGMTQLNNAPEDSWIVKTAPSTTTFTVQGLDGPSTNTWTANGTASECYTADCKYVINATAHGFAANDRVTINGATFVSGSTGTVINTGYNATLAVGASPTTNAFYLPGRGYDYRDWSSAGTVAECFQTDCKVRVTTVAAHNLANNDLVQITSVGGATGINNSGVNVWTVASVLTGTQFTLASTDASLANTSSAYTSNTGTIQCVVQGCLRYRYLTAAGSYAIDAISNCVTERVGTSAHTDDAPATSYIGRDYPGGDGLVACNTSNMITPLTSDRSALTTAIDNMSINGSTAGQIGAEWGWYMVSPNWASQWPDDINRPKAYGTSELVKVVVLMTDGEFNTAHCNGVTAENYAVGSVPTNDRIDTSVCTPAAAPFTLAQNTCTAMKQKGVVIYTVGFQLNTALEGDEFLAACATSTSHAYLASTNEELRENFKEIATSITKLRLSK
;
A
#
# COMPACT_ATOMS: atom_id res chain seq x y z
N MET A 1 112.81 30.38 79.31
CA MET A 1 113.30 29.16 78.64
C MET A 1 112.16 28.50 77.85
N SER A 2 112.28 28.58 76.53
CA SER A 2 111.93 27.57 75.50
C SER A 2 110.50 27.04 75.30
N GLY A 3 109.52 27.28 76.19
CA GLY A 3 108.21 26.60 76.08
C GLY A 3 107.14 27.24 75.16
N SER A 4 107.15 28.55 74.93
CA SER A 4 105.99 29.27 74.35
C SER A 4 106.07 29.55 72.84
N LEU A 5 107.27 29.78 72.29
CA LEU A 5 107.44 30.07 70.85
C LEU A 5 107.23 28.82 69.98
N GLY A 6 107.64 27.64 70.47
CA GLY A 6 107.37 26.36 69.81
C GLY A 6 105.88 25.98 69.80
N LYS A 7 105.10 26.45 70.79
CA LYS A 7 103.64 26.30 70.81
C LYS A 7 102.95 27.23 69.81
N PHE A 8 103.47 28.42 69.56
CA PHE A 8 102.92 29.38 68.58
C PHE A 8 103.20 28.96 67.13
N ILE A 9 104.39 28.43 66.84
CA ILE A 9 104.75 27.95 65.48
C ILE A 9 104.04 26.61 65.14
N ARG A 10 103.67 25.80 66.14
CA ARG A 10 102.83 24.59 65.95
C ARG A 10 101.33 24.86 66.07
N ASP A 11 100.89 26.11 66.27
CA ASP A 11 99.47 26.43 66.45
C ASP A 11 98.72 26.42 65.10
N ALA A 12 98.23 25.24 64.72
CA ALA A 12 97.47 25.03 63.49
C ALA A 12 95.99 25.48 63.58
N LYS A 13 95.56 26.10 64.69
CA LYS A 13 94.14 26.49 64.89
C LYS A 13 93.62 27.50 63.85
N GLY A 14 94.52 28.25 63.20
CA GLY A 14 94.18 29.17 62.09
C GLY A 14 94.17 28.53 60.69
N ALA A 15 94.72 27.32 60.52
CA ALA A 15 94.80 26.66 59.20
C ALA A 15 93.40 26.32 58.67
N PHE A 16 92.48 25.91 59.55
CA PHE A 16 91.08 25.68 59.19
C PHE A 16 90.38 26.97 58.74
N ALA A 17 90.66 28.12 59.38
CA ALA A 17 90.10 29.40 58.97
C ALA A 17 90.59 29.83 57.57
N MET A 18 91.86 29.58 57.26
CA MET A 18 92.42 29.85 55.92
C MET A 18 91.87 28.90 54.85
N GLN A 19 91.75 27.60 55.15
CA GLN A 19 91.11 26.63 54.24
C GLN A 19 89.63 26.92 54.03
N PHE A 20 88.91 27.29 55.10
CA PHE A 20 87.51 27.72 55.01
C PHE A 20 87.36 29.00 54.19
N ALA A 21 88.19 30.02 54.41
CA ALA A 21 88.15 31.26 53.63
C ALA A 21 88.44 31.03 52.14
N LEU A 22 89.42 30.16 51.83
CA LEU A 22 89.76 29.81 50.45
C LEU A 22 88.69 28.92 49.77
N MET A 23 87.97 28.08 50.52
CA MET A 23 86.86 27.26 50.00
C MET A 23 85.51 27.99 49.97
N ALA A 24 85.31 28.97 50.84
CA ALA A 24 84.07 29.74 50.92
C ALA A 24 83.83 30.54 49.63
N VAL A 25 84.88 31.10 49.02
CA VAL A 25 84.77 31.83 47.75
C VAL A 25 84.23 30.95 46.61
N PRO A 26 84.85 29.80 46.24
CA PRO A 26 84.31 28.94 45.19
C PRO A 26 82.96 28.32 45.54
N LEU A 27 82.67 27.98 46.80
CA LEU A 27 81.35 27.46 47.20
C LEU A 27 80.24 28.50 47.10
N CYS A 28 80.51 29.76 47.47
CA CYS A 28 79.58 30.87 47.27
C CYS A 28 79.33 31.13 45.79
N VAL A 29 80.38 31.07 44.94
CA VAL A 29 80.23 31.18 43.49
C VAL A 29 79.38 30.02 42.94
N CYS A 30 79.63 28.77 43.33
CA CYS A 30 78.84 27.63 42.87
C CYS A 30 77.37 27.71 43.30
N THR A 31 77.11 28.12 44.55
CA THR A 31 75.74 28.30 45.06
C THR A 31 75.04 29.46 44.37
N GLY A 32 75.75 30.57 44.16
CA GLY A 32 75.25 31.72 43.43
C GLY A 32 74.90 31.40 41.98
N LEU A 33 75.78 30.66 41.28
CA LEU A 33 75.54 30.16 39.92
C LEU A 33 74.32 29.25 39.85
N ALA A 34 74.09 28.41 40.87
CA ALA A 34 72.90 27.55 40.93
C ALA A 34 71.61 28.36 41.11
N ILE A 35 71.62 29.41 41.94
CA ILE A 35 70.48 30.32 42.14
C ILE A 35 70.19 31.11 40.86
N ASP A 36 71.21 31.73 40.27
CA ASP A 36 71.06 32.52 39.05
C ASP A 36 70.65 31.65 37.85
N GLY A 37 71.21 30.44 37.73
CA GLY A 37 70.80 29.45 36.74
C GLY A 37 69.35 28.99 36.92
N GLY A 38 68.92 28.76 38.17
CA GLY A 38 67.52 28.44 38.48
C GLY A 38 66.55 29.55 38.10
N ARG A 39 66.92 30.82 38.38
CA ARG A 39 66.12 31.99 37.98
C ARG A 39 66.06 32.14 36.46
N ALA A 40 67.19 31.99 35.76
CA ALA A 40 67.23 32.06 34.30
C ALA A 40 66.38 30.95 33.66
N PHE A 41 66.41 29.73 34.21
CA PHE A 41 65.58 28.62 33.72
C PHE A 41 64.09 28.89 33.92
N LEU A 42 63.69 29.39 35.10
CA LEU A 42 62.30 29.75 35.38
C LEU A 42 61.81 30.87 34.45
N ALA A 43 62.65 31.89 34.24
CA ALA A 43 62.36 32.98 33.32
C ALA A 43 62.18 32.48 31.88
N ARG A 44 63.02 31.55 31.41
CA ARG A 44 62.86 30.96 30.07
C ARG A 44 61.53 30.19 29.93
N TYR A 45 61.15 29.42 30.95
CA TYR A 45 59.88 28.68 30.94
C TYR A 45 58.67 29.62 30.95
N GLU A 46 58.70 30.67 31.77
CA GLU A 46 57.64 31.69 31.81
C GLU A 46 57.55 32.46 30.49
N LEU A 47 58.70 32.81 29.90
CA LEU A 47 58.75 33.46 28.59
C LEU A 47 58.16 32.56 27.51
N ALA A 48 58.50 31.27 27.47
CA ALA A 48 57.91 30.32 26.53
C ALA A 48 56.39 30.24 26.68
N SER A 49 55.89 30.15 27.92
CA SER A 49 54.45 30.14 28.18
C SER A 49 53.74 31.45 27.77
N ALA A 50 54.41 32.60 27.90
CA ALA A 50 53.88 33.89 27.49
C ALA A 50 53.86 34.04 25.97
N LEU A 51 54.92 33.58 25.28
CA LEU A 51 54.99 33.54 23.82
C LEU A 51 53.94 32.60 23.23
N ASP A 52 53.67 31.45 23.83
CA ASP A 52 52.60 30.54 23.43
C ASP A 52 51.21 31.20 23.41
N ALA A 53 50.91 31.99 24.45
CA ALA A 53 49.65 32.72 24.53
C ALA A 53 49.59 33.87 23.51
N ALA A 54 50.72 34.55 23.29
CA ALA A 54 50.85 35.64 22.33
C ALA A 54 50.79 35.17 20.88
N ALA A 55 51.46 34.07 20.53
CA ALA A 55 51.41 33.45 19.22
C ALA A 55 49.98 33.02 18.88
N LEU A 56 49.26 32.38 19.82
CA LEU A 56 47.86 32.02 19.61
C LEU A 56 46.96 33.27 19.41
N ALA A 57 47.17 34.31 20.21
CA ALA A 57 46.39 35.56 20.08
C ALA A 57 46.65 36.25 18.73
N ALA A 58 47.92 36.39 18.34
CA ALA A 58 48.31 36.92 17.04
C ALA A 58 47.77 36.05 15.90
N GLY A 59 47.89 34.72 15.98
CA GLY A 59 47.35 33.78 15.00
C GLY A 59 45.83 33.81 14.84
N SER A 60 45.10 34.15 15.91
CA SER A 60 43.63 34.25 15.91
C SER A 60 43.06 35.60 15.45
N THR A 61 43.93 36.58 15.16
CA THR A 61 43.49 37.92 14.75
C THR A 61 43.24 37.96 13.24
N LEU A 62 41.98 38.22 12.85
CA LEU A 62 41.47 38.04 11.48
C LEU A 62 41.37 39.34 10.67
N ASP A 63 41.58 40.51 11.31
CA ASP A 63 41.57 41.79 10.62
C ASP A 63 42.86 41.97 9.81
N GLU A 64 42.71 42.13 8.50
CA GLU A 64 43.80 42.32 7.54
C GLU A 64 44.61 43.60 7.82
N ASN A 65 44.05 44.54 8.60
CA ASN A 65 44.72 45.77 9.02
C ASN A 65 45.20 45.76 10.49
N ALA A 66 45.06 44.64 11.20
CA ALA A 66 45.51 44.56 12.58
C ALA A 66 47.03 44.48 12.68
N ASP A 67 47.59 45.27 13.60
CA ASP A 67 49.00 45.20 13.99
C ASP A 67 49.23 43.96 14.86
N LEU A 68 49.61 42.85 14.22
CA LEU A 68 49.84 41.56 14.88
C LEU A 68 50.99 41.63 15.90
N ASP A 69 52.00 42.47 15.66
CA ASP A 69 53.10 42.72 16.59
C ASP A 69 52.61 43.39 17.87
N ALA A 70 51.70 44.38 17.75
CA ALA A 70 51.09 45.02 18.91
C ALA A 70 50.23 44.05 19.74
N VAL A 71 49.50 43.15 19.07
CA VAL A 71 48.73 42.09 19.74
C VAL A 71 49.67 41.14 20.48
N ALA A 72 50.68 40.58 19.81
CA ALA A 72 51.64 39.67 20.42
C ALA A 72 52.31 40.31 21.64
N ARG A 73 52.79 41.56 21.51
CA ARG A 73 53.45 42.29 22.60
C ARG A 73 52.58 42.45 23.83
N ARG A 74 51.33 42.86 23.64
CA ARG A 74 50.39 43.00 24.76
C ARG A 74 50.20 41.69 25.52
N PHE A 75 50.12 40.56 24.81
CA PHE A 75 49.96 39.26 25.45
C PHE A 75 51.23 38.80 26.17
N VAL A 76 52.41 39.05 25.62
CA VAL A 76 53.67 38.73 26.33
C VAL A 76 53.81 39.56 27.60
N GLU A 77 53.56 40.88 27.54
CA GLU A 77 53.66 41.79 28.70
C GLU A 77 52.68 41.45 29.82
N MET A 78 51.48 40.94 29.50
CA MET A 78 50.51 40.52 30.51
C MET A 78 50.88 39.18 31.18
N ASN A 79 51.60 38.30 30.48
CA ASN A 79 51.86 36.94 30.92
C ASN A 79 53.27 36.73 31.50
N PHE A 80 54.25 37.57 31.16
CA PHE A 80 55.61 37.50 31.70
C PHE A 80 55.76 38.35 32.97
N LYS A 81 55.98 37.73 34.13
CA LYS A 81 56.03 38.41 35.45
C LYS A 81 57.41 38.42 36.09
N THR A 82 58.37 37.66 35.58
CA THR A 82 59.75 37.70 36.10
C THR A 82 60.29 39.13 36.03
N GLN A 83 60.90 39.63 37.10
CA GLN A 83 61.48 40.97 37.12
C GLN A 83 62.66 41.08 36.16
N HIS A 84 62.62 42.08 35.28
CA HIS A 84 63.65 42.43 34.31
C HIS A 84 63.74 43.97 34.19
N ASP A 85 64.91 44.49 33.82
CA ASP A 85 65.11 45.93 33.65
C ASP A 85 64.96 46.39 32.19
N ASP A 86 65.14 45.46 31.25
CA ASP A 86 65.09 45.71 29.81
C ASP A 86 63.72 45.35 29.21
N PRO A 87 63.31 45.99 28.11
CA PRO A 87 62.12 45.56 27.38
C PRO A 87 62.31 44.15 26.80
N ILE A 88 61.23 43.37 26.75
CA ILE A 88 61.21 42.08 26.06
C ILE A 88 61.26 42.37 24.56
N LEU A 89 62.31 41.90 23.89
CA LEU A 89 62.42 41.99 22.44
C LEU A 89 61.59 40.88 21.83
N LEU A 90 60.69 41.24 20.91
CA LEU A 90 59.83 40.32 20.18
C LEU A 90 60.06 40.49 18.70
N GLU A 91 60.17 39.37 17.99
CA GLU A 91 60.23 39.31 16.54
C GLU A 91 59.18 38.32 16.06
N LEU A 92 58.26 38.82 15.24
CA LEU A 92 57.22 38.06 14.58
C LEU A 92 57.65 37.84 13.13
N ALA A 93 57.82 36.57 12.75
CA ALA A 93 58.09 36.19 11.37
C ALA A 93 56.90 35.40 10.82
N GLU A 94 56.38 35.83 9.67
CA GLU A 94 55.35 35.10 8.93
C GLU A 94 55.99 34.42 7.71
N ASN A 95 55.82 33.10 7.61
CA ASN A 95 56.16 32.38 6.39
C ASN A 95 54.93 32.31 5.47
N GLU A 96 54.90 33.19 4.47
CA GLU A 96 53.80 33.33 3.50
C GLU A 96 53.45 32.02 2.76
N ASN A 97 54.38 31.06 2.66
CA ASN A 97 54.14 29.82 1.91
C ASN A 97 53.36 28.76 2.71
N ASP A 98 53.52 28.75 4.03
CA ASP A 98 53.00 27.68 4.90
C ASP A 98 52.03 28.20 5.98
N GLY A 99 51.80 29.52 6.05
CA GLY A 99 50.91 30.15 7.03
C GLY A 99 51.40 30.02 8.48
N ILE A 100 52.69 29.76 8.67
CA ILE A 100 53.33 29.62 9.98
C ILE A 100 53.74 31.00 10.47
N LEU A 101 53.24 31.36 11.64
CA LEU A 101 53.62 32.53 12.41
C LEU A 101 54.58 32.07 13.51
N THR A 102 55.84 32.45 13.39
CA THR A 102 56.88 32.17 14.37
C THR A 102 57.09 33.43 15.21
N LEU A 103 56.84 33.32 16.51
CA LEU A 103 57.07 34.37 17.47
C LEU A 103 58.29 34.03 18.32
N THR A 104 59.34 34.82 18.19
CA THR A 104 60.55 34.70 19.01
C THR A 104 60.60 35.82 20.05
N GLY A 105 61.05 35.49 21.25
CA GLY A 105 61.20 36.43 22.35
C GLY A 105 62.53 36.28 23.06
N SER A 106 63.15 37.42 23.39
CA SER A 106 64.38 37.47 24.19
C SER A 106 64.32 38.55 25.26
N VAL A 107 64.80 38.23 26.46
CA VAL A 107 64.88 39.18 27.58
C VAL A 107 66.14 38.92 28.41
N ARG A 108 66.75 40.00 28.93
CA ARG A 108 67.90 39.92 29.83
C ARG A 108 67.42 39.87 31.28
N ILE A 109 67.83 38.83 32.00
CA ILE A 109 67.49 38.62 33.40
C ILE A 109 68.67 38.99 34.29
N ASN A 110 68.42 39.84 35.28
CA ASN A 110 69.40 40.25 36.26
C ASN A 110 69.85 39.08 37.12
N THR A 111 71.16 38.89 37.20
CA THR A 111 71.79 37.88 38.06
C THR A 111 72.22 38.50 39.40
N PHE A 112 72.18 37.74 40.47
CA PHE A 112 72.56 38.21 41.80
C PHE A 112 74.04 37.94 42.12
N PHE A 113 74.59 36.82 41.64
CA PHE A 113 75.93 36.34 42.00
C PHE A 113 76.88 36.23 40.81
N MET A 114 76.37 36.03 39.58
CA MET A 114 77.18 36.12 38.35
C MET A 114 77.88 37.47 38.09
N PRO A 115 77.46 38.64 38.65
CA PRO A 115 78.26 39.85 38.53
C PRO A 115 79.67 39.69 39.15
N LEU A 116 79.83 38.80 40.14
CA LEU A 116 81.12 38.52 40.79
C LEU A 116 82.15 37.90 39.83
N VAL A 117 81.69 37.29 38.74
CA VAL A 117 82.52 36.70 37.67
C VAL A 117 82.42 37.47 36.36
N GLY A 118 81.92 38.72 36.40
CA GLY A 118 81.86 39.63 35.25
C GLY A 118 80.67 39.44 34.31
N GLN A 119 79.63 38.69 34.72
CA GLN A 119 78.43 38.45 33.93
C GLN A 119 77.18 38.95 34.69
N PRO A 120 76.82 40.23 34.58
CA PRO A 120 75.71 40.79 35.37
C PRO A 120 74.31 40.35 34.91
N TYR A 121 74.18 39.81 33.71
CA TYR A 121 72.90 39.41 33.11
C TYR A 121 73.02 38.06 32.40
N VAL A 122 71.90 37.34 32.30
CA VAL A 122 71.74 36.18 31.41
C VAL A 122 70.61 36.47 30.46
N GLU A 123 70.86 36.34 29.16
CA GLU A 123 69.85 36.45 28.13
C GLU A 123 69.13 35.11 27.96
N VAL A 124 67.79 35.14 28.02
CA VAL A 124 66.96 33.97 27.81
C VAL A 124 66.19 34.12 26.51
N HIS A 125 66.15 33.03 25.73
CA HIS A 125 65.45 32.97 24.45
C HIS A 125 64.37 31.89 24.51
N ALA A 126 63.21 32.20 23.94
CA ALA A 126 62.13 31.26 23.68
C ALA A 126 61.46 31.58 22.35
N GLU A 127 60.81 30.57 21.79
CA GLU A 127 60.17 30.61 20.47
C GLU A 127 58.87 29.82 20.55
N SER A 128 57.84 30.32 19.89
CA SER A 128 56.55 29.65 19.71
C SER A 128 56.12 29.78 18.26
N GLU A 129 55.60 28.69 17.69
CA GLU A 129 55.00 28.70 16.37
C GLU A 129 53.48 28.54 16.48
N VAL A 130 52.75 29.13 15.54
CA VAL A 130 51.33 28.85 15.32
C VAL A 130 51.09 28.78 13.82
N ARG A 131 50.27 27.83 13.37
CA ARG A 131 49.86 27.75 11.98
C ARG A 131 48.46 28.31 11.79
N ARG A 132 48.34 29.33 10.94
CA ARG A 132 47.04 29.83 10.48
C ARG A 132 46.47 28.87 9.43
N GLY A 133 45.26 28.38 9.67
CA GLY A 133 44.51 27.57 8.70
C GLY A 133 44.79 26.06 8.73
N GLY A 134 45.51 25.54 9.74
CA GLY A 134 45.96 24.16 9.91
C GLY A 134 44.91 23.04 9.95
N ASN A 135 43.60 23.32 9.84
CA ASN A 135 42.57 22.28 9.76
C ASN A 135 41.56 22.55 8.64
N ASN A 136 41.13 21.47 7.99
CA ASN A 136 39.99 21.40 7.10
C ASN A 136 38.69 21.53 7.89
N VAL A 137 37.69 22.19 7.32
CA VAL A 137 36.38 22.34 7.96
C VAL A 137 35.25 21.99 7.00
N GLU A 138 34.32 21.18 7.49
CA GLU A 138 33.04 20.89 6.85
C GLU A 138 31.91 21.30 7.80
N VAL A 139 31.13 22.31 7.42
CA VAL A 139 29.99 22.80 8.22
C VAL A 139 28.68 22.50 7.50
N ALA A 140 27.67 22.03 8.22
CA ALA A 140 26.29 22.05 7.76
C ALA A 140 25.48 23.08 8.55
N LEU A 141 24.86 24.02 7.82
CA LEU A 141 23.92 24.99 8.37
C LEU A 141 22.50 24.44 8.22
N ALA A 142 21.95 23.89 9.30
CA ALA A 142 20.57 23.45 9.38
C ALA A 142 19.69 24.61 9.87
N LEU A 143 18.98 25.23 8.92
CA LEU A 143 18.29 26.50 9.10
C LEU A 143 16.76 26.30 9.08
N ASP A 144 16.11 26.64 10.19
CA ASP A 144 14.65 26.60 10.33
C ASP A 144 13.99 27.67 9.43
N VAL A 145 13.15 27.21 8.50
CA VAL A 145 12.38 28.06 7.59
C VAL A 145 10.87 27.89 7.78
N THR A 146 10.43 27.51 8.98
CA THR A 146 9.03 27.21 9.29
C THR A 146 8.16 28.45 9.43
N GLY A 147 6.84 28.29 9.46
CA GLY A 147 5.86 29.38 9.59
C GLY A 147 6.16 30.37 10.73
N SER A 148 6.68 29.87 11.86
CA SER A 148 7.03 30.65 13.05
C SER A 148 8.22 31.61 12.81
N MET A 149 9.02 31.36 11.76
CA MET A 149 10.14 32.19 11.30
C MET A 149 9.72 33.34 10.38
N SER A 150 8.42 33.54 10.15
CA SER A 150 7.91 34.59 9.27
C SER A 150 8.25 36.01 9.73
N GLY A 151 8.16 36.97 8.80
CA GLY A 151 8.44 38.39 9.06
C GLY A 151 9.93 38.71 9.17
N SER A 152 10.32 39.43 10.22
CA SER A 152 11.70 39.86 10.42
C SER A 152 12.65 38.71 10.75
N LYS A 153 12.14 37.59 11.30
CA LYS A 153 12.99 36.50 11.78
C LYS A 153 13.79 35.83 10.67
N ILE A 154 13.14 35.43 9.57
CA ILE A 154 13.83 34.85 8.41
C ILE A 154 14.81 35.82 7.76
N THR A 155 14.52 37.12 7.79
CA THR A 155 15.43 38.14 7.25
C THR A 155 16.70 38.23 8.11
N ALA A 156 16.55 38.18 9.44
CA ALA A 156 17.67 38.14 10.37
C ALA A 156 18.48 36.86 10.22
N LEU A 157 17.82 35.70 10.13
CA LEU A 157 18.44 34.40 9.89
C LEU A 157 19.28 34.39 8.62
N LYS A 158 18.71 34.84 7.49
CA LYS A 158 19.43 34.94 6.22
C LYS A 158 20.67 35.81 6.34
N THR A 159 20.56 36.94 7.03
CA THR A 159 21.69 37.86 7.22
C THR A 159 22.78 37.22 8.08
N ALA A 160 22.42 36.62 9.22
CA ALA A 160 23.36 35.96 10.13
C ALA A 160 24.04 34.74 9.49
N ALA A 161 23.28 33.93 8.73
CA ALA A 161 23.83 32.79 7.99
C ALA A 161 24.84 33.22 6.92
N LYS A 162 24.55 34.32 6.19
CA LYS A 162 25.52 34.88 5.22
C LYS A 162 26.77 35.42 5.89
N ASP A 163 26.64 36.09 7.04
CA ASP A 163 27.79 36.55 7.83
C ASP A 163 28.70 35.37 8.20
N LEU A 164 28.14 34.25 8.67
CA LEU A 164 28.90 33.03 8.96
C LEU A 164 29.54 32.42 7.70
N VAL A 165 28.81 32.34 6.58
CA VAL A 165 29.37 31.83 5.32
C VAL A 165 30.59 32.64 4.88
N ASN A 166 30.50 33.97 4.95
CA ASN A 166 31.59 34.85 4.53
C ASN A 166 32.84 34.71 5.42
N GLU A 167 32.64 34.42 6.71
CA GLU A 167 33.72 34.30 7.69
C GLU A 167 34.39 32.91 7.67
N VAL A 168 33.62 31.84 7.47
CA VAL A 168 34.15 30.47 7.52
C VAL A 168 34.73 30.01 6.18
N VAL A 169 34.15 30.44 5.05
CA VAL A 169 34.57 29.99 3.72
C VAL A 169 35.65 30.90 3.14
N ASN A 170 36.85 30.35 2.96
CA ASN A 170 37.96 30.99 2.26
C ASN A 170 37.91 30.74 0.75
N ASP A 171 38.46 31.65 -0.07
CA ASP A 171 38.62 31.39 -1.50
C ASP A 171 39.75 30.39 -1.78
N VAL A 172 40.79 30.41 -0.96
CA VAL A 172 41.93 29.49 -1.04
C VAL A 172 41.58 28.19 -0.32
N GLN A 173 41.56 27.08 -1.06
CA GLN A 173 41.14 25.76 -0.58
C GLN A 173 42.31 24.77 -0.44
N THR A 174 43.56 25.25 -0.52
CA THR A 174 44.79 24.46 -0.40
C THR A 174 45.81 25.20 0.46
N PRO A 175 46.55 24.53 1.37
CA PRO A 175 46.51 23.10 1.66
C PRO A 175 45.25 22.64 2.42
N TYR A 176 44.49 23.56 3.03
CA TYR A 176 43.29 23.25 3.80
C TYR A 176 42.03 23.86 3.18
N PHE A 177 40.93 23.12 3.23
CA PHE A 177 39.65 23.53 2.66
C PHE A 177 38.64 23.95 3.74
N SER A 178 37.67 24.76 3.34
CA SER A 178 36.57 25.23 4.18
C SER A 178 35.27 25.19 3.37
N LYS A 179 34.38 24.27 3.72
CA LYS A 179 33.15 24.02 2.95
C LYS A 179 31.94 24.10 3.84
N ILE A 180 30.86 24.64 3.28
CA ILE A 180 29.57 24.74 3.94
C ILE A 180 28.51 24.04 3.09
N ALA A 181 27.61 23.33 3.76
CA ALA A 181 26.34 22.87 3.24
C ALA A 181 25.21 23.69 3.86
N VAL A 182 24.14 23.95 3.11
CA VAL A 182 22.95 24.65 3.59
C VAL A 182 21.77 23.70 3.53
N VAL A 183 21.05 23.58 4.65
CA VAL A 183 19.87 22.74 4.80
C VAL A 183 18.73 23.62 5.31
N PRO A 184 17.94 24.23 4.42
CA PRO A 184 16.67 24.83 4.80
C PRO A 184 15.72 23.69 5.16
N TRP A 185 15.18 23.67 6.37
CA TRP A 185 14.25 22.63 6.82
C TRP A 185 12.96 23.22 7.37
N GLY A 186 11.84 22.56 7.09
CA GLY A 186 10.52 22.93 7.58
C GLY A 186 9.77 21.69 8.04
N THR A 187 8.64 21.43 7.40
CA THR A 187 7.93 20.14 7.56
C THR A 187 8.72 19.01 6.91
N ASN A 188 9.42 19.30 5.82
CA ASN A 188 10.24 18.34 5.09
C ASN A 188 11.51 19.05 4.57
N VAL A 189 12.40 18.31 3.92
CA VAL A 189 13.61 18.86 3.30
C VAL A 189 13.57 18.64 1.79
N HIS A 190 13.77 19.71 1.00
CA HIS A 190 13.75 19.62 -0.45
C HIS A 190 15.11 19.19 -1.00
N VAL A 191 15.16 18.01 -1.61
CA VAL A 191 16.40 17.38 -2.10
C VAL A 191 16.51 17.40 -3.62
N GLY A 192 15.55 18.02 -4.33
CA GLY A 192 15.58 18.18 -5.78
C GLY A 192 15.77 16.86 -6.53
N SER A 193 16.72 16.83 -7.47
CA SER A 193 17.03 15.65 -8.29
C SER A 193 17.63 14.48 -7.49
N TYR A 194 18.11 14.70 -6.26
CA TYR A 194 18.64 13.64 -5.40
C TYR A 194 17.54 12.71 -4.84
N ALA A 195 16.26 13.12 -4.90
CA ALA A 195 15.15 12.39 -4.28
C ALA A 195 15.15 10.89 -4.61
N ALA A 196 15.28 10.51 -5.90
CA ALA A 196 15.23 9.10 -6.29
C ALA A 196 16.35 8.24 -5.69
N ALA A 197 17.56 8.80 -5.53
CA ALA A 197 18.69 8.11 -4.93
C ALA A 197 18.52 7.93 -3.41
N LEU A 198 17.90 8.92 -2.76
CA LEU A 198 17.79 9.01 -1.31
C LEU A 198 16.61 8.23 -0.72
N ARG A 199 15.44 8.28 -1.36
CA ARG A 199 14.20 7.64 -0.90
C ARG A 199 13.77 6.42 -1.74
N GLY A 200 14.67 5.95 -2.61
CA GLY A 200 14.48 4.79 -3.48
C GLY A 200 13.58 5.05 -4.70
N PRO A 201 13.46 4.06 -5.59
CA PRO A 201 12.66 4.17 -6.81
C PRO A 201 11.19 4.41 -6.50
N VAL A 202 10.53 5.13 -7.40
CA VAL A 202 9.08 5.40 -7.35
C VAL A 202 8.41 4.63 -8.47
N GLN A 203 7.33 3.93 -8.13
CA GLN A 203 6.52 3.24 -9.12
C GLN A 203 5.53 4.21 -9.78
N GLY A 204 5.83 4.58 -11.02
CA GLY A 204 4.98 5.40 -11.88
C GLY A 204 3.85 4.60 -12.56
N PRO A 205 3.04 5.28 -13.37
CA PRO A 205 1.91 4.66 -14.03
C PRO A 205 2.40 3.78 -15.20
N VAL A 206 1.71 2.68 -15.43
CA VAL A 206 1.96 1.78 -16.57
C VAL A 206 0.79 1.85 -17.54
N ASN A 207 1.07 1.88 -18.84
CA ASN A 207 0.00 1.87 -19.85
C ASN A 207 -0.69 0.51 -19.90
N ILE A 208 -2.01 0.53 -20.08
CA ILE A 208 -2.83 -0.66 -20.28
C ILE A 208 -2.79 -1.03 -21.77
N SER A 209 -2.74 -2.33 -22.07
CA SER A 209 -2.79 -2.87 -23.44
C SER A 209 -4.06 -3.68 -23.70
N ALA A 210 -4.71 -4.19 -22.65
CA ALA A 210 -6.03 -4.80 -22.73
C ALA A 210 -6.74 -4.78 -21.37
N ALA A 211 -8.07 -4.63 -21.39
CA ALA A 211 -8.90 -4.80 -20.19
C ALA A 211 -10.23 -5.47 -20.54
N HIS A 212 -10.45 -6.70 -20.08
CA HIS A 212 -11.69 -7.45 -20.31
C HIS A 212 -11.85 -8.59 -19.32
N TRP A 213 -13.10 -8.93 -18.99
CA TRP A 213 -13.44 -10.13 -18.20
C TRP A 213 -13.68 -11.38 -19.07
N ARG A 214 -13.92 -11.20 -20.37
CA ARG A 214 -14.30 -12.27 -21.31
C ARG A 214 -13.12 -13.05 -21.84
N ASP A 215 -13.29 -14.36 -22.04
CA ASP A 215 -12.45 -15.13 -22.93
C ASP A 215 -13.05 -15.12 -24.34
N GLY A 216 -12.45 -14.35 -25.25
CA GLY A 216 -12.94 -14.18 -26.61
C GLY A 216 -14.16 -13.27 -26.78
N ALA A 217 -14.81 -13.39 -27.94
CA ALA A 217 -15.91 -12.52 -28.36
C ALA A 217 -17.28 -13.03 -27.88
N SER A 218 -18.16 -12.10 -27.50
CA SER A 218 -19.55 -12.39 -27.19
C SER A 218 -20.30 -12.99 -28.39
N LYS A 219 -21.18 -13.95 -28.12
CA LYS A 219 -22.01 -14.66 -29.10
C LYS A 219 -23.47 -14.27 -28.92
N THR A 220 -24.19 -14.08 -30.02
CA THR A 220 -25.63 -13.80 -29.97
C THR A 220 -26.40 -15.08 -29.61
N ILE A 221 -27.30 -14.96 -28.66
CA ILE A 221 -28.23 -16.03 -28.27
C ILE A 221 -29.40 -16.00 -29.24
N ALA A 222 -29.80 -17.14 -29.79
CA ALA A 222 -30.96 -17.21 -30.67
C ALA A 222 -32.28 -17.13 -29.87
N ALA A 223 -33.29 -16.51 -30.49
CA ALA A 223 -34.60 -16.24 -29.87
C ALA A 223 -35.41 -17.50 -29.50
N ASN A 224 -35.00 -18.67 -29.97
CA ASN A 224 -35.65 -19.95 -29.69
C ASN A 224 -35.00 -20.73 -28.52
N SER A 225 -34.22 -20.06 -27.68
CA SER A 225 -33.63 -20.66 -26.48
C SER A 225 -34.69 -20.85 -25.39
N GLY A 226 -34.71 -22.02 -24.74
CA GLY A 226 -35.75 -22.40 -23.78
C GLY A 226 -35.70 -23.88 -23.46
N TRP A 227 -36.60 -24.33 -22.59
CA TRP A 227 -36.74 -25.77 -22.29
C TRP A 227 -37.87 -26.44 -23.09
N ARG A 228 -38.80 -25.64 -23.66
CA ARG A 228 -39.97 -26.12 -24.41
C ARG A 228 -40.05 -25.62 -25.84
N VAL A 229 -40.62 -26.45 -26.72
CA VAL A 229 -40.88 -26.12 -28.13
C VAL A 229 -42.04 -25.13 -28.24
N GLY A 230 -41.88 -24.07 -29.03
CA GLY A 230 -42.94 -23.10 -29.32
C GLY A 230 -43.27 -22.10 -28.20
N GLY A 231 -42.47 -22.04 -27.13
CA GLY A 231 -42.45 -20.96 -26.12
C GLY A 231 -43.65 -20.88 -25.16
N VAL A 232 -44.80 -21.44 -25.51
CA VAL A 232 -46.04 -21.39 -24.70
C VAL A 232 -46.64 -22.79 -24.57
N GLY A 233 -46.90 -23.20 -23.33
CA GLY A 233 -47.58 -24.45 -23.04
C GLY A 233 -49.03 -24.44 -23.53
N ARG A 234 -49.53 -25.60 -23.92
CA ARG A 234 -50.90 -25.77 -24.43
C ARG A 234 -51.85 -26.01 -23.27
N ALA A 235 -52.82 -25.12 -23.09
CA ALA A 235 -53.83 -25.27 -22.05
C ALA A 235 -54.63 -26.56 -22.26
N ILE A 236 -54.80 -27.33 -21.19
CA ILE A 236 -55.60 -28.56 -21.17
C ILE A 236 -57.07 -28.17 -20.94
N SER A 237 -57.94 -28.55 -21.87
CA SER A 237 -59.38 -28.30 -21.81
C SER A 237 -60.19 -29.51 -21.37
N ALA A 238 -59.62 -30.72 -21.46
CA ALA A 238 -60.18 -31.94 -20.89
C ALA A 238 -59.10 -33.02 -20.73
N ALA A 239 -59.24 -33.89 -19.74
CA ALA A 239 -58.50 -35.15 -19.67
C ALA A 239 -59.43 -36.28 -19.20
N THR A 240 -59.55 -37.34 -20.00
CA THR A 240 -60.45 -38.46 -19.69
C THR A 240 -60.03 -39.73 -20.42
N TRP A 241 -60.14 -40.86 -19.74
CA TRP A 241 -60.04 -42.20 -20.35
C TRP A 241 -61.42 -42.75 -20.77
N ARG A 242 -62.50 -42.09 -20.34
CA ARG A 242 -63.89 -42.51 -20.47
C ARG A 242 -64.54 -41.93 -21.73
N ASN A 243 -65.05 -42.79 -22.60
CA ASN A 243 -65.82 -42.41 -23.77
C ASN A 243 -67.33 -42.64 -23.55
N GLY A 244 -68.05 -41.61 -23.13
CA GLY A 244 -69.48 -41.68 -22.80
C GLY A 244 -69.77 -42.11 -21.36
N SER A 245 -71.06 -42.34 -21.05
CA SER A 245 -71.52 -42.62 -19.68
C SER A 245 -71.09 -43.98 -19.14
N SER A 246 -70.97 -44.06 -17.81
CA SER A 246 -70.88 -45.32 -17.08
C SER A 246 -72.27 -45.96 -16.97
N PHE A 247 -72.34 -47.28 -17.09
CA PHE A 247 -73.57 -48.06 -16.97
C PHE A 247 -73.46 -49.02 -15.80
N ASN A 248 -74.51 -49.14 -14.98
CA ASN A 248 -74.49 -50.07 -13.86
C ASN A 248 -74.63 -51.50 -14.39
N VAL A 249 -73.78 -52.39 -13.91
CA VAL A 249 -73.91 -53.83 -14.08
C VAL A 249 -74.92 -54.31 -13.04
N SER A 250 -76.01 -54.93 -13.49
CA SER A 250 -77.11 -55.41 -12.64
C SER A 250 -77.12 -56.94 -12.45
N ALA A 251 -76.53 -57.69 -13.37
CA ALA A 251 -76.37 -59.13 -13.27
C ALA A 251 -75.30 -59.65 -14.24
N ILE A 252 -74.60 -60.72 -13.86
CA ILE A 252 -73.70 -61.46 -14.76
C ILE A 252 -74.18 -62.91 -14.80
N THR A 253 -74.36 -63.45 -16.02
CA THR A 253 -74.92 -64.79 -16.22
C THR A 253 -74.12 -65.60 -17.23
N LYS A 254 -73.99 -66.90 -16.98
CA LYS A 254 -73.45 -67.88 -17.95
C LYS A 254 -74.42 -68.03 -19.13
N THR A 255 -73.90 -68.15 -20.36
CA THR A 255 -74.73 -68.50 -21.53
C THR A 255 -74.17 -69.74 -22.24
N ASN A 256 -75.05 -70.59 -22.76
CA ASN A 256 -74.86 -71.83 -23.54
C ASN A 256 -73.48 -72.55 -23.41
N SER A 257 -73.50 -73.77 -22.84
CA SER A 257 -72.38 -74.72 -22.81
C SER A 257 -71.11 -74.32 -22.03
N ASN A 258 -71.22 -73.42 -21.03
CA ASN A 258 -70.08 -72.92 -20.23
C ASN A 258 -69.00 -72.13 -21.02
N ALA A 259 -69.29 -71.64 -22.22
CA ALA A 259 -68.26 -71.05 -23.09
C ALA A 259 -68.12 -69.51 -22.98
N ARG A 260 -69.16 -68.79 -22.53
CA ARG A 260 -69.11 -67.31 -22.44
C ARG A 260 -70.08 -66.72 -21.40
N ILE A 261 -69.71 -65.55 -20.86
CA ILE A 261 -70.57 -64.75 -19.98
C ILE A 261 -71.37 -63.68 -20.74
N ARG A 262 -72.51 -63.30 -20.16
CA ARG A 262 -73.34 -62.16 -20.57
C ARG A 262 -73.48 -61.21 -19.39
N VAL A 263 -73.15 -59.94 -19.60
CA VAL A 263 -73.26 -58.87 -18.59
C VAL A 263 -74.52 -58.05 -18.87
N THR A 264 -75.37 -57.89 -17.86
CA THR A 264 -76.62 -57.14 -17.93
C THR A 264 -76.38 -55.71 -17.44
N LEU A 265 -76.82 -54.73 -18.22
CA LEU A 265 -76.64 -53.30 -17.94
C LEU A 265 -77.98 -52.62 -17.61
N SER A 266 -77.93 -51.59 -16.78
CA SER A 266 -79.11 -50.87 -16.28
C SER A 266 -79.86 -50.02 -17.31
N ALA A 267 -79.23 -49.73 -18.45
CA ALA A 267 -79.81 -48.95 -19.55
C ALA A 267 -79.17 -49.37 -20.88
N ASN A 268 -79.73 -48.93 -22.01
CA ASN A 268 -79.19 -49.21 -23.33
C ASN A 268 -77.77 -48.64 -23.43
N PRO A 269 -76.72 -49.48 -23.51
CA PRO A 269 -75.37 -48.96 -23.61
C PRO A 269 -75.18 -48.27 -24.95
N SER A 270 -74.53 -47.11 -24.94
CA SER A 270 -74.03 -46.45 -26.17
C SER A 270 -72.82 -47.17 -26.79
N TYR A 271 -72.54 -48.39 -26.33
CA TYR A 271 -71.42 -49.21 -26.80
C TYR A 271 -71.72 -49.74 -28.20
N ALA A 272 -70.66 -50.06 -28.94
CA ALA A 272 -70.62 -50.68 -30.23
C ALA A 272 -69.88 -52.03 -30.16
N ASN A 273 -70.14 -52.94 -31.11
CA ASN A 273 -69.38 -54.18 -31.21
C ASN A 273 -67.94 -53.79 -31.61
N GLY A 274 -66.96 -54.32 -30.88
CA GLY A 274 -65.55 -53.93 -31.00
C GLY A 274 -65.09 -52.88 -29.97
N ASP A 275 -66.00 -52.21 -29.26
CA ASP A 275 -65.62 -51.26 -28.22
C ASP A 275 -64.91 -51.93 -27.05
N THR A 276 -63.98 -51.20 -26.44
CA THR A 276 -63.36 -51.63 -25.18
C THR A 276 -64.11 -51.00 -24.01
N ILE A 277 -64.49 -51.84 -23.03
CA ILE A 277 -65.18 -51.45 -21.80
C ILE A 277 -64.37 -51.93 -20.59
N TYR A 278 -64.33 -51.11 -19.56
CA TYR A 278 -63.66 -51.39 -18.29
C TYR A 278 -64.71 -51.68 -17.22
N ILE A 279 -64.52 -52.79 -16.50
CA ILE A 279 -65.47 -53.24 -15.48
C ILE A 279 -64.87 -53.04 -14.09
N THR A 280 -65.67 -52.46 -13.18
CA THR A 280 -65.29 -52.22 -11.78
C THR A 280 -66.42 -52.53 -10.82
N GLY A 281 -66.06 -52.69 -9.55
CA GLY A 281 -67.03 -52.72 -8.44
C GLY A 281 -67.92 -53.96 -8.36
N ILE A 282 -67.64 -55.03 -9.12
CA ILE A 282 -68.33 -56.32 -8.98
C ILE A 282 -68.12 -56.87 -7.58
N THR A 283 -69.21 -57.00 -6.83
CA THR A 283 -69.21 -57.33 -5.39
C THR A 283 -69.28 -58.83 -5.08
N ASN A 284 -69.81 -59.66 -5.99
CA ASN A 284 -70.00 -61.09 -5.72
C ASN A 284 -68.82 -61.95 -6.19
N GLY A 285 -68.31 -62.77 -5.25
CA GLY A 285 -67.04 -63.51 -5.33
C GLY A 285 -66.82 -64.43 -6.53
N GLY A 286 -67.88 -64.78 -7.27
CA GLY A 286 -67.75 -65.58 -8.50
C GLY A 286 -67.10 -64.82 -9.66
N TYR A 287 -67.41 -63.53 -9.84
CA TYR A 287 -67.01 -62.76 -11.03
C TYR A 287 -66.09 -61.57 -10.71
N THR A 288 -65.54 -61.50 -9.49
CA THR A 288 -64.60 -60.44 -9.07
C THR A 288 -63.34 -60.36 -9.93
N SER A 289 -62.97 -61.44 -10.63
CA SER A 289 -61.86 -61.47 -11.59
C SER A 289 -62.06 -60.57 -12.81
N LEU A 290 -63.27 -60.03 -13.01
CA LEU A 290 -63.56 -59.02 -14.03
C LEU A 290 -63.25 -57.59 -13.56
N ASN A 291 -63.12 -57.37 -12.26
CA ASN A 291 -62.83 -56.04 -11.73
C ASN A 291 -61.46 -55.56 -12.19
N ASN A 292 -61.39 -54.26 -12.45
CA ASN A 292 -60.19 -53.54 -12.80
C ASN A 292 -59.52 -54.09 -14.07
N ARG A 293 -60.34 -54.49 -15.05
CA ARG A 293 -59.88 -55.04 -16.33
C ARG A 293 -60.73 -54.51 -17.49
N ALA A 294 -60.05 -54.33 -18.62
CA ALA A 294 -60.66 -53.98 -19.89
C ALA A 294 -61.10 -55.26 -20.63
N PHE A 295 -62.22 -55.16 -21.35
CA PHE A 295 -62.81 -56.22 -22.18
C PHE A 295 -63.33 -55.62 -23.47
N LYS A 296 -63.31 -56.41 -24.56
CA LYS A 296 -63.91 -56.02 -25.82
C LYS A 296 -65.37 -56.47 -25.88
N VAL A 297 -66.28 -55.58 -26.27
CA VAL A 297 -67.69 -55.89 -26.53
C VAL A 297 -67.76 -56.71 -27.81
N ALA A 298 -68.01 -58.00 -27.67
CA ALA A 298 -68.14 -58.92 -28.80
C ALA A 298 -69.47 -58.75 -29.51
N ASP A 299 -70.55 -58.62 -28.72
CA ASP A 299 -71.90 -58.42 -29.21
C ASP A 299 -72.77 -57.73 -28.14
N ARG A 300 -73.92 -57.18 -28.53
CA ARG A 300 -74.84 -56.47 -27.63
C ARG A 300 -76.31 -56.52 -28.05
N THR A 301 -77.22 -56.35 -27.08
CA THR A 301 -78.63 -56.05 -27.37
C THR A 301 -78.90 -54.55 -27.32
N THR A 302 -79.79 -54.07 -28.18
CA THR A 302 -80.22 -52.66 -28.25
C THR A 302 -81.62 -52.44 -27.66
N SER A 303 -82.30 -53.51 -27.26
CA SER A 303 -83.59 -53.52 -26.58
C SER A 303 -83.48 -54.18 -25.20
N SER A 304 -84.33 -53.76 -24.26
CA SER A 304 -84.35 -54.30 -22.91
C SER A 304 -84.77 -55.79 -22.91
N PRO A 305 -84.13 -56.67 -22.13
CA PRO A 305 -82.98 -56.41 -21.25
C PRO A 305 -81.65 -56.19 -22.01
N TYR A 306 -80.88 -55.19 -21.56
CA TYR A 306 -79.64 -54.76 -22.23
C TYR A 306 -78.45 -55.62 -21.82
N TYR A 307 -77.85 -56.29 -22.80
CA TYR A 307 -76.76 -57.25 -22.60
C TYR A 307 -75.53 -56.88 -23.42
N VAL A 308 -74.36 -57.22 -22.87
CA VAL A 308 -73.09 -57.25 -23.61
C VAL A 308 -72.37 -58.57 -23.38
N TRP A 309 -71.80 -59.13 -24.43
CA TRP A 309 -70.90 -60.29 -24.36
C TRP A 309 -69.46 -59.82 -24.45
N LEU A 310 -68.59 -60.38 -23.60
CA LEU A 310 -67.22 -59.93 -23.46
C LEU A 310 -66.23 -60.88 -24.15
N GLN A 311 -65.24 -60.31 -24.82
CA GLN A 311 -64.02 -60.96 -25.26
C GLN A 311 -62.81 -60.35 -24.55
N THR A 312 -61.72 -61.11 -24.43
CA THR A 312 -60.42 -60.55 -24.02
C THR A 312 -59.97 -59.53 -25.06
N VAL A 313 -59.54 -58.35 -24.61
CA VAL A 313 -59.09 -57.25 -25.49
C VAL A 313 -58.04 -57.75 -26.49
N ASN A 314 -58.10 -57.23 -27.72
CA ASN A 314 -57.23 -57.62 -28.84
C ASN A 314 -57.30 -59.11 -29.27
N THR A 315 -58.25 -59.90 -28.76
CA THR A 315 -58.47 -61.30 -29.18
C THR A 315 -59.91 -61.53 -29.62
N THR A 316 -60.22 -62.72 -30.13
CA THR A 316 -61.59 -63.20 -30.39
C THR A 316 -62.11 -64.15 -29.30
N THR A 317 -61.33 -64.34 -28.22
CA THR A 317 -61.62 -65.29 -27.15
C THR A 317 -62.68 -64.73 -26.20
N TYR A 318 -63.83 -65.39 -26.10
CA TYR A 318 -64.88 -65.01 -25.15
C TYR A 318 -64.41 -65.20 -23.70
N VAL A 319 -64.87 -64.33 -22.81
CA VAL A 319 -64.62 -64.45 -21.37
C VAL A 319 -65.42 -65.64 -20.85
N ALA A 320 -64.71 -66.70 -20.47
CA ALA A 320 -65.30 -67.90 -19.91
C ALA A 320 -65.85 -67.64 -18.50
N PRO A 321 -66.94 -68.31 -18.11
CA PRO A 321 -67.45 -68.17 -16.77
C PRO A 321 -66.62 -69.00 -15.75
N PRO A 322 -66.58 -68.58 -14.47
CA PRO A 322 -65.96 -69.35 -13.39
C PRO A 322 -66.58 -70.75 -13.22
N SER A 323 -65.80 -71.70 -12.71
CA SER A 323 -66.19 -73.11 -12.57
C SER A 323 -67.46 -73.34 -11.74
N SER A 324 -67.82 -72.46 -10.80
CA SER A 324 -68.92 -72.67 -9.84
C SER A 324 -70.10 -71.68 -9.89
N SER A 325 -70.10 -70.65 -10.74
CA SER A 325 -71.09 -69.55 -10.62
C SER A 325 -72.44 -69.80 -11.32
N ALA A 326 -73.56 -69.69 -10.60
CA ALA A 326 -74.90 -69.52 -11.19
C ALA A 326 -75.11 -68.04 -11.63
N ALA A 327 -76.30 -67.70 -12.14
CA ALA A 327 -76.66 -66.30 -12.39
C ALA A 327 -76.56 -65.51 -11.07
N ASP A 328 -75.78 -64.43 -11.06
CA ASP A 328 -75.48 -63.70 -9.84
C ASP A 328 -75.96 -62.24 -9.94
N SER A 329 -76.67 -61.78 -8.91
CA SER A 329 -77.11 -60.39 -8.78
C SER A 329 -75.92 -59.52 -8.37
N SER A 330 -75.07 -59.21 -9.34
CA SER A 330 -73.88 -58.40 -9.12
C SER A 330 -74.20 -56.93 -9.27
N THR A 331 -73.74 -56.11 -8.33
CA THR A 331 -73.64 -54.67 -8.51
C THR A 331 -72.24 -54.33 -8.99
N GLY A 332 -72.12 -53.43 -9.97
CA GLY A 332 -70.84 -52.92 -10.46
C GLY A 332 -71.05 -51.88 -11.56
N ALA A 333 -69.97 -51.48 -12.23
CA ALA A 333 -70.01 -50.49 -13.29
C ALA A 333 -69.26 -50.97 -14.52
N SER A 334 -69.77 -50.62 -15.69
CA SER A 334 -69.12 -50.75 -16.98
C SER A 334 -68.91 -49.37 -17.57
N GLN A 335 -67.70 -49.08 -18.02
CA GLN A 335 -67.33 -47.80 -18.61
C GLN A 335 -66.58 -48.02 -19.92
N ARG A 336 -67.05 -47.42 -21.02
CA ARG A 336 -66.32 -47.50 -22.30
C ARG A 336 -65.04 -46.67 -22.26
N CYS A 337 -63.97 -47.24 -22.79
CA CYS A 337 -62.66 -46.63 -22.94
C CYS A 337 -62.52 -45.91 -24.29
N PHE A 338 -61.65 -44.90 -24.38
CA PHE A 338 -61.34 -44.23 -25.65
C PHE A 338 -60.55 -45.12 -26.62
N ASP A 339 -59.66 -45.96 -26.10
CA ASP A 339 -58.85 -46.90 -26.85
C ASP A 339 -58.85 -48.28 -26.17
N THR A 340 -58.09 -49.22 -26.74
CA THR A 340 -58.01 -50.61 -26.25
C THR A 340 -57.23 -50.75 -24.95
N ALA A 341 -56.40 -49.77 -24.57
CA ALA A 341 -55.62 -49.79 -23.34
C ALA A 341 -56.26 -48.96 -22.22
N CYS A 342 -57.37 -48.25 -22.51
CA CYS A 342 -57.99 -47.29 -21.61
C CYS A 342 -57.03 -46.18 -21.18
N ASP A 343 -56.17 -45.72 -22.10
CA ASP A 343 -55.24 -44.62 -21.81
C ASP A 343 -56.01 -43.31 -21.56
N VAL A 344 -55.40 -42.40 -20.80
CA VAL A 344 -55.94 -41.06 -20.61
C VAL A 344 -55.75 -40.27 -21.90
N ARG A 345 -56.86 -39.89 -22.54
CA ARG A 345 -56.87 -38.93 -23.64
C ARG A 345 -56.89 -37.51 -23.07
N ILE A 346 -55.88 -36.74 -23.42
CA ILE A 346 -55.73 -35.33 -23.02
C ILE A 346 -56.11 -34.47 -24.22
N THR A 347 -56.96 -33.48 -24.00
CA THR A 347 -57.36 -32.48 -24.99
C THR A 347 -56.74 -31.14 -24.64
N THR A 348 -56.07 -30.52 -25.60
CA THR A 348 -55.41 -29.21 -25.43
C THR A 348 -55.81 -28.24 -26.53
N ALA A 349 -55.39 -26.98 -26.38
CA ALA A 349 -55.22 -26.08 -27.53
C ALA A 349 -54.33 -26.74 -28.61
N ALA A 350 -54.44 -26.27 -29.86
CA ALA A 350 -53.73 -26.84 -31.00
C ALA A 350 -52.22 -27.03 -30.72
N HIS A 351 -51.70 -28.22 -31.02
CA HIS A 351 -50.33 -28.65 -30.74
C HIS A 351 -49.70 -29.34 -31.95
N THR A 352 -48.37 -29.51 -31.87
CA THR A 352 -47.54 -30.23 -32.84
C THR A 352 -46.97 -31.54 -32.30
N PHE A 353 -47.33 -31.93 -31.08
CA PHE A 353 -46.82 -33.13 -30.41
C PHE A 353 -46.99 -34.38 -31.27
N ALA A 354 -45.89 -35.12 -31.46
CA ALA A 354 -45.78 -36.36 -32.19
C ALA A 354 -45.58 -37.56 -31.24
N VAL A 355 -45.79 -38.77 -31.77
CA VAL A 355 -45.54 -40.00 -31.01
C VAL A 355 -44.06 -40.10 -30.66
N GLY A 356 -43.77 -40.33 -29.38
CA GLY A 356 -42.40 -40.38 -28.85
C GLY A 356 -41.90 -39.06 -28.24
N ASP A 357 -42.59 -37.93 -28.49
CA ASP A 357 -42.20 -36.66 -27.89
C ASP A 357 -42.33 -36.69 -26.37
N ARG A 358 -41.47 -35.95 -25.68
CA ARG A 358 -41.52 -35.76 -24.23
C ARG A 358 -42.34 -34.51 -23.92
N VAL A 359 -43.43 -34.67 -23.18
CA VAL A 359 -44.37 -33.59 -22.84
C VAL A 359 -44.49 -33.46 -21.32
N ARG A 360 -44.11 -32.31 -20.78
CA ARG A 360 -44.33 -31.98 -19.38
C ARG A 360 -45.76 -31.47 -19.18
N ILE A 361 -46.46 -32.08 -18.22
CA ILE A 361 -47.83 -31.70 -17.85
C ILE A 361 -47.84 -31.18 -16.42
N THR A 362 -48.43 -30.01 -16.21
CA THR A 362 -48.48 -29.36 -14.89
C THR A 362 -49.80 -28.62 -14.67
N GLY A 363 -50.15 -28.37 -13.41
CA GLY A 363 -51.30 -27.54 -13.03
C GLY A 363 -52.67 -28.19 -13.26
N VAL A 364 -52.72 -29.50 -13.47
CA VAL A 364 -53.97 -30.25 -13.64
C VAL A 364 -54.68 -30.41 -12.30
N SER A 365 -55.96 -30.02 -12.22
CA SER A 365 -56.83 -30.26 -11.06
C SER A 365 -57.74 -31.46 -11.27
N GLY A 366 -58.03 -32.19 -10.18
CA GLY A 366 -58.81 -33.42 -10.22
C GLY A 366 -57.94 -34.64 -10.58
N MET A 367 -57.55 -34.77 -11.85
CA MET A 367 -56.66 -35.83 -12.35
C MET A 367 -55.18 -35.51 -12.08
N THR A 368 -54.83 -35.32 -10.80
CA THR A 368 -53.51 -34.82 -10.37
C THR A 368 -52.35 -35.74 -10.72
N GLN A 369 -52.62 -37.02 -11.03
CA GLN A 369 -51.63 -37.99 -11.51
C GLN A 369 -50.89 -37.47 -12.75
N LEU A 370 -51.56 -36.70 -13.62
CA LEU A 370 -50.94 -36.09 -14.79
C LEU A 370 -49.81 -35.10 -14.45
N ASN A 371 -49.80 -34.53 -13.24
CA ASN A 371 -48.73 -33.64 -12.78
C ASN A 371 -47.47 -34.41 -12.34
N ASN A 372 -47.55 -35.73 -12.18
CA ASN A 372 -46.52 -36.57 -11.57
C ASN A 372 -45.89 -37.52 -12.61
N ALA A 373 -45.30 -36.94 -13.66
CA ALA A 373 -44.66 -37.70 -14.72
C ALA A 373 -43.37 -38.39 -14.24
N PRO A 374 -43.08 -39.63 -14.70
CA PRO A 374 -41.76 -40.23 -14.55
C PRO A 374 -40.69 -39.38 -15.22
N GLU A 375 -39.49 -39.23 -14.63
CA GLU A 375 -38.39 -38.41 -15.21
C GLU A 375 -38.84 -36.99 -15.62
N ASP A 376 -39.79 -36.42 -14.87
CA ASP A 376 -40.31 -35.06 -15.05
C ASP A 376 -41.09 -34.79 -16.36
N SER A 377 -41.31 -35.78 -17.22
CA SER A 377 -42.08 -35.65 -18.47
C SER A 377 -42.74 -36.94 -18.94
N TRP A 378 -43.88 -36.83 -19.61
CA TRP A 378 -44.59 -37.96 -20.20
C TRP A 378 -44.12 -38.21 -21.63
N ILE A 379 -44.04 -39.48 -22.05
CA ILE A 379 -43.85 -39.82 -23.47
C ILE A 379 -45.21 -39.86 -24.16
N VAL A 380 -45.36 -39.15 -25.28
CA VAL A 380 -46.59 -39.20 -26.09
C VAL A 380 -46.74 -40.58 -26.71
N LYS A 381 -47.81 -41.28 -26.36
CA LYS A 381 -48.12 -42.63 -26.85
C LYS A 381 -48.83 -42.58 -28.20
N THR A 382 -49.86 -41.75 -28.32
CA THR A 382 -50.60 -41.50 -29.58
C THR A 382 -50.96 -40.02 -29.68
N ALA A 383 -51.00 -39.48 -30.90
CA ALA A 383 -51.44 -38.11 -31.18
C ALA A 383 -52.49 -38.12 -32.32
N PRO A 384 -53.73 -38.56 -32.05
CA PRO A 384 -54.74 -38.78 -33.09
C PRO A 384 -55.28 -37.50 -33.75
N SER A 385 -55.05 -36.32 -33.18
CA SER A 385 -55.38 -35.03 -33.79
C SER A 385 -54.41 -33.94 -33.34
N THR A 386 -54.51 -32.75 -33.92
CA THR A 386 -53.77 -31.55 -33.48
C THR A 386 -54.22 -31.00 -32.12
N THR A 387 -55.20 -31.62 -31.47
CA THR A 387 -55.77 -31.15 -30.20
C THR A 387 -55.86 -32.25 -29.15
N THR A 388 -55.49 -33.49 -29.48
CA THR A 388 -55.60 -34.61 -28.55
C THR A 388 -54.43 -35.57 -28.67
N PHE A 389 -53.98 -36.05 -27.51
CA PHE A 389 -52.93 -37.05 -27.40
C PHE A 389 -53.13 -37.93 -26.16
N THR A 390 -52.40 -39.03 -26.08
CA THR A 390 -52.32 -39.92 -24.90
C THR A 390 -50.87 -40.03 -24.44
N VAL A 391 -50.66 -40.40 -23.18
CA VAL A 391 -49.32 -40.54 -22.57
C VAL A 391 -49.02 -41.99 -22.21
N GLN A 392 -47.75 -42.39 -22.31
CA GLN A 392 -47.30 -43.72 -21.93
C GLN A 392 -47.27 -43.89 -20.40
N GLY A 393 -47.62 -45.08 -19.93
CA GLY A 393 -47.45 -45.48 -18.52
C GLY A 393 -48.52 -44.96 -17.55
N LEU A 394 -49.50 -44.19 -18.00
CA LEU A 394 -50.62 -43.74 -17.17
C LEU A 394 -51.86 -44.62 -17.38
N ASP A 395 -52.18 -45.45 -16.39
CA ASP A 395 -53.37 -46.29 -16.39
C ASP A 395 -54.63 -45.46 -16.10
N GLY A 396 -55.41 -45.14 -17.14
CA GLY A 396 -56.55 -44.23 -17.05
C GLY A 396 -57.55 -44.60 -15.95
N PRO A 397 -58.05 -45.84 -15.87
CA PRO A 397 -58.94 -46.28 -14.80
C PRO A 397 -58.45 -46.09 -13.37
N SER A 398 -57.13 -46.02 -13.14
CA SER A 398 -56.54 -45.74 -11.81
C SER A 398 -56.47 -44.24 -11.48
N THR A 399 -56.83 -43.37 -12.42
CA THR A 399 -56.77 -41.91 -12.27
C THR A 399 -58.04 -41.29 -11.69
N ASN A 400 -57.86 -40.14 -11.04
CA ASN A 400 -58.97 -39.31 -10.57
C ASN A 400 -59.67 -38.62 -11.76
N THR A 401 -60.91 -38.18 -11.57
CA THR A 401 -61.62 -37.39 -12.59
C THR A 401 -61.00 -36.01 -12.74
N TRP A 402 -60.72 -35.59 -13.98
CA TRP A 402 -60.27 -34.23 -14.28
C TRP A 402 -61.37 -33.22 -13.98
N THR A 403 -61.02 -32.10 -13.35
CA THR A 403 -62.00 -31.06 -12.99
C THR A 403 -61.75 -29.73 -13.69
N ALA A 404 -60.49 -29.29 -13.81
CA ALA A 404 -60.11 -28.03 -14.44
C ALA A 404 -58.60 -27.95 -14.64
N ASN A 405 -58.19 -26.92 -15.38
CA ASN A 405 -56.79 -26.48 -15.52
C ASN A 405 -55.85 -27.54 -16.12
N GLY A 406 -54.60 -27.12 -16.28
CA GLY A 406 -53.52 -27.95 -16.80
C GLY A 406 -52.87 -27.32 -18.00
N THR A 407 -51.59 -27.61 -18.19
CA THR A 407 -50.82 -27.18 -19.34
C THR A 407 -49.89 -28.30 -19.76
N ALA A 408 -49.84 -28.59 -21.06
CA ALA A 408 -48.94 -29.55 -21.68
C ALA A 408 -47.89 -28.81 -22.51
N SER A 409 -46.60 -29.07 -22.27
CA SER A 409 -45.48 -28.44 -22.97
C SER A 409 -44.50 -29.48 -23.48
N GLU A 410 -44.24 -29.50 -24.78
CA GLU A 410 -43.23 -30.35 -25.40
C GLU A 410 -41.83 -29.89 -25.00
N CYS A 411 -41.01 -30.81 -24.50
CA CYS A 411 -39.64 -30.57 -24.09
C CYS A 411 -38.70 -30.60 -25.31
N TYR A 412 -37.76 -29.66 -25.36
CA TYR A 412 -36.77 -29.60 -26.45
C TYR A 412 -35.75 -30.75 -26.39
N THR A 413 -35.53 -31.30 -25.20
CA THR A 413 -34.64 -32.45 -24.96
C THR A 413 -35.39 -33.52 -24.17
N ALA A 414 -34.88 -34.76 -24.21
CA ALA A 414 -35.49 -35.88 -23.48
C ALA A 414 -35.61 -35.62 -21.96
N ASP A 415 -34.68 -34.88 -21.37
CA ASP A 415 -34.69 -34.57 -19.92
C ASP A 415 -35.25 -33.16 -19.62
N CYS A 416 -35.87 -32.50 -20.61
CA CYS A 416 -36.39 -31.14 -20.48
C CYS A 416 -35.36 -30.11 -19.97
N LYS A 417 -34.09 -30.24 -20.37
CA LYS A 417 -33.02 -29.26 -20.07
C LYS A 417 -33.30 -27.93 -20.75
N TYR A 418 -32.81 -26.85 -20.15
CA TYR A 418 -32.85 -25.52 -20.77
C TYR A 418 -31.76 -25.43 -21.83
N VAL A 419 -32.13 -25.15 -23.08
CA VAL A 419 -31.20 -25.07 -24.21
C VAL A 419 -30.94 -23.60 -24.54
N ILE A 420 -29.67 -23.22 -24.61
CA ILE A 420 -29.22 -21.93 -25.11
C ILE A 420 -28.56 -22.14 -26.47
N ASN A 421 -29.18 -21.60 -27.50
CA ASN A 421 -28.70 -21.70 -28.87
C ASN A 421 -27.75 -20.51 -29.16
N ALA A 422 -26.47 -20.79 -29.41
CA ALA A 422 -25.45 -19.80 -29.74
C ALA A 422 -24.46 -20.42 -30.74
N THR A 423 -24.43 -19.92 -31.98
CA THR A 423 -23.64 -20.53 -33.06
C THR A 423 -22.14 -20.40 -32.82
N ALA A 424 -21.41 -21.51 -33.01
CA ALA A 424 -19.95 -21.58 -32.87
C ALA A 424 -19.44 -20.92 -31.59
N HIS A 425 -20.04 -21.29 -30.45
CA HIS A 425 -19.77 -20.64 -29.18
C HIS A 425 -18.42 -21.02 -28.57
N GLY A 426 -17.92 -22.24 -28.81
CA GLY A 426 -16.62 -22.71 -28.33
C GLY A 426 -16.61 -23.24 -26.89
N PHE A 427 -17.62 -22.89 -26.08
CA PHE A 427 -17.76 -23.35 -24.68
C PHE A 427 -17.76 -24.88 -24.49
N ALA A 428 -17.04 -25.33 -23.47
CA ALA A 428 -16.98 -26.67 -22.92
C ALA A 428 -17.85 -26.83 -21.66
N ALA A 429 -17.98 -28.08 -21.20
CA ALA A 429 -18.73 -28.37 -19.97
C ALA A 429 -18.03 -27.76 -18.74
N ASN A 430 -18.81 -27.14 -17.87
CA ASN A 430 -18.41 -26.39 -16.68
C ASN A 430 -17.75 -25.03 -16.90
N ASP A 431 -17.60 -24.57 -18.16
CA ASP A 431 -17.15 -23.20 -18.42
C ASP A 431 -18.09 -22.20 -17.75
N ARG A 432 -17.53 -21.10 -17.27
CA ARG A 432 -18.31 -20.03 -16.63
C ARG A 432 -18.66 -19.01 -17.70
N VAL A 433 -19.95 -18.83 -17.96
CA VAL A 433 -20.46 -17.93 -18.99
C VAL A 433 -21.37 -16.89 -18.38
N THR A 434 -21.34 -15.68 -18.92
CA THR A 434 -22.26 -14.61 -18.57
C THR A 434 -23.22 -14.34 -19.73
N ILE A 435 -24.52 -14.27 -19.43
CA ILE A 435 -25.57 -13.84 -20.36
C ILE A 435 -25.97 -12.38 -20.10
N ASN A 436 -26.00 -11.57 -21.16
CA ASN A 436 -26.30 -10.14 -21.13
C ASN A 436 -27.43 -9.79 -22.09
N GLY A 437 -28.39 -8.95 -21.68
CA GLY A 437 -29.42 -8.39 -22.58
C GLY A 437 -30.52 -9.37 -23.02
N ALA A 438 -30.66 -10.52 -22.36
CA ALA A 438 -31.78 -11.44 -22.61
C ALA A 438 -33.09 -10.90 -21.98
N THR A 439 -34.22 -11.03 -22.66
CA THR A 439 -35.56 -10.72 -22.13
C THR A 439 -36.36 -12.00 -21.91
N PHE A 440 -37.32 -11.96 -20.97
CA PHE A 440 -38.14 -13.11 -20.61
C PHE A 440 -39.52 -13.06 -21.26
N VAL A 441 -40.06 -14.23 -21.63
CA VAL A 441 -41.45 -14.38 -22.04
C VAL A 441 -42.37 -13.98 -20.88
N SER A 442 -43.32 -13.08 -21.13
CA SER A 442 -44.32 -12.67 -20.14
C SER A 442 -45.18 -13.85 -19.66
N GLY A 443 -45.50 -13.91 -18.37
CA GLY A 443 -46.32 -14.99 -17.79
C GLY A 443 -45.62 -16.34 -17.56
N SER A 444 -44.32 -16.48 -17.87
CA SER A 444 -43.54 -17.66 -17.50
C SER A 444 -43.28 -17.73 -15.99
N THR A 445 -43.51 -18.89 -15.39
CA THR A 445 -43.18 -19.23 -13.99
C THR A 445 -41.84 -19.97 -13.94
N GLY A 446 -41.00 -19.67 -12.94
CA GLY A 446 -39.67 -20.27 -12.79
C GLY A 446 -38.73 -19.35 -12.00
N THR A 447 -37.54 -19.85 -11.69
CA THR A 447 -36.46 -19.09 -11.06
C THR A 447 -36.10 -17.90 -11.95
N VAL A 448 -36.14 -16.71 -11.37
CA VAL A 448 -35.69 -15.49 -12.05
C VAL A 448 -34.17 -15.55 -12.11
N ILE A 449 -33.60 -15.83 -13.28
CA ILE A 449 -32.19 -15.50 -13.55
C ILE A 449 -32.14 -13.98 -13.83
N ASN A 450 -32.31 -13.21 -12.75
CA ASN A 450 -32.39 -11.75 -12.58
C ASN A 450 -32.67 -10.81 -13.78
N THR A 451 -33.66 -9.94 -13.57
CA THR A 451 -34.08 -8.78 -14.37
C THR A 451 -33.16 -7.55 -14.19
N GLY A 452 -31.86 -7.68 -14.44
CA GLY A 452 -30.95 -6.52 -14.44
C GLY A 452 -29.57 -6.72 -13.80
N TYR A 453 -29.13 -7.95 -13.58
CA TYR A 453 -27.75 -8.23 -13.17
C TYR A 453 -27.23 -9.46 -13.94
N ASN A 454 -26.02 -9.33 -14.48
CA ASN A 454 -25.37 -10.32 -15.33
C ASN A 454 -25.18 -11.63 -14.56
N ALA A 455 -25.79 -12.72 -15.03
CA ALA A 455 -25.75 -14.00 -14.34
C ALA A 455 -24.58 -14.85 -14.86
N THR A 456 -23.63 -15.16 -13.99
CA THR A 456 -22.57 -16.12 -14.26
C THR A 456 -23.07 -17.54 -13.99
N LEU A 457 -23.25 -18.30 -15.05
CA LEU A 457 -23.75 -19.67 -15.04
C LEU A 457 -22.64 -20.63 -15.45
N ALA A 458 -22.72 -21.87 -14.97
CA ALA A 458 -21.88 -22.94 -15.51
C ALA A 458 -22.55 -23.53 -16.74
N VAL A 459 -21.76 -23.87 -17.76
CA VAL A 459 -22.22 -24.66 -18.89
C VAL A 459 -22.50 -26.09 -18.41
N GLY A 460 -23.72 -26.56 -18.63
CA GLY A 460 -24.13 -27.93 -18.33
C GLY A 460 -23.40 -28.96 -19.18
N ALA A 461 -23.52 -30.23 -18.80
CA ALA A 461 -22.81 -31.32 -19.47
C ALA A 461 -23.18 -31.46 -20.96
N SER A 462 -22.19 -31.85 -21.76
CA SER A 462 -22.30 -32.19 -23.20
C SER A 462 -22.78 -31.05 -24.12
N PRO A 463 -22.16 -29.85 -24.10
CA PRO A 463 -22.49 -28.82 -25.08
C PRO A 463 -22.19 -29.29 -26.51
N THR A 464 -22.91 -28.74 -27.48
CA THR A 464 -22.69 -28.95 -28.91
C THR A 464 -21.99 -27.72 -29.52
N THR A 465 -21.65 -27.75 -30.80
CA THR A 465 -21.05 -26.59 -31.48
C THR A 465 -21.93 -25.32 -31.45
N ASN A 466 -23.27 -25.50 -31.45
CA ASN A 466 -24.23 -24.42 -31.66
C ASN A 466 -25.22 -24.24 -30.49
N ALA A 467 -25.12 -25.06 -29.46
CA ALA A 467 -26.02 -25.02 -28.33
C ALA A 467 -25.37 -25.61 -27.08
N PHE A 468 -25.63 -24.99 -25.94
CA PHE A 468 -25.24 -25.50 -24.63
C PHE A 468 -26.44 -25.52 -23.69
N TYR A 469 -26.28 -26.19 -22.54
CA TYR A 469 -27.38 -26.41 -21.59
C TYR A 469 -27.13 -25.68 -20.28
N LEU A 470 -28.20 -25.24 -19.61
CA LEU A 470 -28.08 -24.84 -18.20
C LEU A 470 -28.12 -26.08 -17.29
N PRO A 471 -27.44 -26.05 -16.12
CA PRO A 471 -27.49 -27.14 -15.16
C PRO A 471 -28.90 -27.33 -14.59
N GLY A 472 -29.23 -28.53 -14.12
CA GLY A 472 -30.55 -28.80 -13.51
C GLY A 472 -31.69 -28.95 -14.52
N ARG A 473 -32.93 -28.76 -14.04
CA ARG A 473 -34.16 -28.96 -14.82
C ARG A 473 -34.52 -27.68 -15.56
N GLY A 474 -34.88 -27.79 -16.84
CA GLY A 474 -35.10 -26.61 -17.67
C GLY A 474 -36.30 -25.77 -17.26
N TYR A 475 -37.35 -26.39 -16.74
CA TYR A 475 -38.55 -25.70 -16.26
C TYR A 475 -38.38 -24.99 -14.91
N ASP A 476 -37.23 -25.13 -14.27
CA ASP A 476 -36.87 -24.27 -13.13
C ASP A 476 -36.44 -22.87 -13.61
N TYR A 477 -36.31 -22.65 -14.93
CA TYR A 477 -35.90 -21.39 -15.54
C TYR A 477 -37.05 -20.75 -16.34
N ARG A 478 -37.06 -19.41 -16.39
CA ARG A 478 -37.98 -18.65 -17.24
C ARG A 478 -37.51 -18.67 -18.70
N ASP A 479 -38.42 -18.94 -19.62
CA ASP A 479 -38.13 -18.91 -21.06
C ASP A 479 -37.79 -17.51 -21.55
N TRP A 480 -36.87 -17.44 -22.51
CA TRP A 480 -36.41 -16.19 -23.09
C TRP A 480 -37.20 -15.84 -24.36
N SER A 481 -37.45 -14.54 -24.54
CA SER A 481 -38.17 -13.98 -25.68
C SER A 481 -37.28 -13.26 -26.70
N SER A 482 -36.02 -12.94 -26.37
CA SER A 482 -35.12 -12.21 -27.27
C SER A 482 -33.65 -12.62 -27.19
N ALA A 483 -32.92 -12.27 -28.26
CA ALA A 483 -31.50 -12.49 -28.44
C ALA A 483 -30.65 -11.59 -27.54
N GLY A 484 -30.25 -12.11 -26.38
CA GLY A 484 -29.14 -11.58 -25.60
C GLY A 484 -27.79 -11.94 -26.22
N THR A 485 -26.72 -11.72 -25.48
CA THR A 485 -25.40 -12.24 -25.80
C THR A 485 -24.88 -13.11 -24.66
N VAL A 486 -24.03 -14.08 -24.99
CA VAL A 486 -23.31 -14.91 -24.04
C VAL A 486 -21.81 -14.78 -24.29
N ALA A 487 -21.01 -14.73 -23.24
CA ALA A 487 -19.56 -14.82 -23.34
C ALA A 487 -18.99 -15.66 -22.22
N GLU A 488 -17.92 -16.38 -22.52
CA GLU A 488 -17.13 -17.10 -21.52
C GLU A 488 -16.33 -16.13 -20.67
N CYS A 489 -16.18 -16.44 -19.40
CA CYS A 489 -15.36 -15.71 -18.47
C CYS A 489 -13.92 -16.23 -18.51
N PHE A 490 -12.95 -15.32 -18.56
CA PHE A 490 -11.54 -15.69 -18.53
C PHE A 490 -11.12 -16.38 -17.21
N GLN A 491 -11.80 -16.07 -16.11
CA GLN A 491 -11.66 -16.73 -14.81
C GLN A 491 -13.01 -17.17 -14.30
N THR A 492 -13.04 -18.12 -13.36
CA THR A 492 -14.29 -18.67 -12.81
C THR A 492 -15.18 -17.63 -12.09
N ASP A 493 -14.59 -16.51 -11.68
CA ASP A 493 -15.23 -15.38 -11.00
C ASP A 493 -15.56 -14.20 -11.93
N CYS A 494 -15.22 -14.30 -13.22
CA CYS A 494 -15.48 -13.27 -14.24
C CYS A 494 -14.96 -11.88 -13.87
N LYS A 495 -13.90 -11.80 -13.05
CA LYS A 495 -13.24 -10.52 -12.76
C LYS A 495 -12.59 -9.97 -14.03
N VAL A 496 -12.56 -8.64 -14.13
CA VAL A 496 -11.85 -7.96 -15.21
C VAL A 496 -10.36 -8.24 -15.07
N ARG A 497 -9.78 -8.83 -16.12
CA ARG A 497 -8.33 -8.95 -16.27
C ARG A 497 -7.82 -7.69 -16.96
N VAL A 498 -6.81 -7.07 -16.36
CA VAL A 498 -6.04 -5.97 -16.93
C VAL A 498 -4.70 -6.53 -17.41
N THR A 499 -4.31 -6.20 -18.64
CA THR A 499 -2.98 -6.46 -19.21
C THR A 499 -2.27 -5.13 -19.41
N THR A 500 -1.04 -5.02 -18.93
CA THR A 500 -0.18 -3.85 -19.09
C THR A 500 0.83 -4.03 -20.22
N VAL A 501 1.35 -2.92 -20.77
CA VAL A 501 2.37 -2.95 -21.83
C VAL A 501 3.76 -3.41 -21.35
N ALA A 502 4.01 -3.30 -20.03
CA ALA A 502 5.26 -3.65 -19.37
C ALA A 502 4.97 -4.24 -17.99
N ALA A 503 6.02 -4.75 -17.32
CA ALA A 503 5.88 -5.30 -15.98
C ALA A 503 5.28 -4.26 -15.01
N HIS A 504 4.21 -4.62 -14.30
CA HIS A 504 3.49 -3.69 -13.43
C HIS A 504 4.00 -3.67 -12.00
N ASN A 505 4.79 -4.67 -11.56
CA ASN A 505 5.33 -4.78 -10.19
C ASN A 505 4.26 -4.58 -9.10
N LEU A 506 3.09 -5.20 -9.27
CA LEU A 506 1.99 -5.15 -8.31
C LEU A 506 1.90 -6.51 -7.61
N ALA A 507 1.46 -6.51 -6.37
CA ALA A 507 1.15 -7.68 -5.57
C ALA A 507 -0.38 -7.84 -5.36
N ASN A 508 -0.79 -9.02 -4.89
CA ASN A 508 -2.17 -9.23 -4.46
C ASN A 508 -2.50 -8.27 -3.30
N ASN A 509 -3.70 -7.71 -3.32
CA ASN A 509 -4.21 -6.70 -2.40
C ASN A 509 -3.64 -5.29 -2.56
N ASP A 510 -2.76 -5.04 -3.53
CA ASP A 510 -2.35 -3.68 -3.85
C ASP A 510 -3.55 -2.82 -4.27
N LEU A 511 -3.51 -1.55 -3.87
CA LEU A 511 -4.52 -0.56 -4.25
C LEU A 511 -4.06 0.18 -5.50
N VAL A 512 -4.95 0.31 -6.47
CA VAL A 512 -4.62 0.87 -7.77
C VAL A 512 -5.68 1.83 -8.31
N GLN A 513 -5.20 2.87 -8.98
CA GLN A 513 -5.98 3.84 -9.71
C GLN A 513 -5.88 3.56 -11.21
N ILE A 514 -7.02 3.46 -11.89
CA ILE A 514 -7.14 3.25 -13.33
C ILE A 514 -7.84 4.45 -13.94
N THR A 515 -7.20 5.08 -14.92
CA THR A 515 -7.77 6.27 -15.58
C THR A 515 -7.68 6.14 -17.08
N SER A 516 -8.54 6.86 -17.79
CA SER A 516 -8.49 7.06 -19.25
C SER A 516 -8.59 5.78 -20.11
N VAL A 517 -9.15 4.69 -19.57
CA VAL A 517 -9.47 3.48 -20.33
C VAL A 517 -10.64 3.75 -21.26
N GLY A 518 -10.43 3.55 -22.57
CA GLY A 518 -11.46 3.64 -23.60
C GLY A 518 -12.14 2.29 -23.85
N GLY A 519 -13.42 2.34 -24.25
CA GLY A 519 -14.22 1.14 -24.50
C GLY A 519 -14.68 0.47 -23.21
N ALA A 520 -13.75 -0.15 -22.47
CA ALA A 520 -13.99 -0.79 -21.17
C ALA A 520 -14.10 0.25 -20.02
N THR A 521 -14.87 1.32 -20.21
CA THR A 521 -14.81 2.52 -19.35
C THR A 521 -15.26 2.28 -17.91
N GLY A 522 -15.93 1.15 -17.63
CA GLY A 522 -16.40 0.75 -16.30
C GLY A 522 -15.31 0.57 -15.25
N ILE A 523 -14.08 0.33 -15.68
CA ILE A 523 -12.94 0.20 -14.75
C ILE A 523 -12.24 1.54 -14.47
N ASN A 524 -12.63 2.64 -15.13
CA ASN A 524 -12.07 3.93 -14.78
C ASN A 524 -12.55 4.36 -13.39
N ASN A 525 -11.61 4.84 -12.58
CA ASN A 525 -11.87 5.39 -11.26
C ASN A 525 -11.11 6.70 -11.06
N SER A 526 -11.68 7.60 -10.26
CA SER A 526 -11.17 8.94 -10.02
C SER A 526 -11.15 9.29 -8.54
N GLY A 527 -10.33 10.29 -8.20
CA GLY A 527 -10.16 10.73 -6.82
C GLY A 527 -9.66 9.60 -5.92
N VAL A 528 -10.38 9.38 -4.82
CA VAL A 528 -10.01 8.43 -3.74
C VAL A 528 -10.56 7.02 -3.93
N ASN A 529 -11.41 6.85 -4.95
CA ASN A 529 -11.95 5.54 -5.34
C ASN A 529 -10.84 4.75 -6.01
N VAL A 530 -10.55 3.55 -5.52
CA VAL A 530 -9.47 2.69 -6.00
C VAL A 530 -9.93 1.25 -6.15
N TRP A 531 -9.29 0.52 -7.06
CA TRP A 531 -9.47 -0.92 -7.16
C TRP A 531 -8.46 -1.62 -6.27
N THR A 532 -8.82 -2.81 -5.81
CA THR A 532 -7.87 -3.74 -5.19
C THR A 532 -7.47 -4.79 -6.21
N VAL A 533 -6.17 -5.11 -6.29
CA VAL A 533 -5.68 -6.22 -7.10
C VAL A 533 -6.12 -7.53 -6.46
N ALA A 534 -7.00 -8.28 -7.12
CA ALA A 534 -7.51 -9.56 -6.60
C ALA A 534 -6.52 -10.71 -6.78
N SER A 535 -5.89 -10.79 -7.96
CA SER A 535 -4.90 -11.82 -8.26
C SER A 535 -3.97 -11.37 -9.38
N VAL A 536 -2.67 -11.40 -9.10
CA VAL A 536 -1.60 -11.26 -10.08
C VAL A 536 -1.45 -12.60 -10.81
N LEU A 537 -1.59 -12.57 -12.13
CA LEU A 537 -1.52 -13.74 -13.00
C LEU A 537 -0.13 -13.90 -13.60
N THR A 538 0.45 -12.78 -14.06
CA THR A 538 1.81 -12.69 -14.61
C THR A 538 2.40 -11.32 -14.26
N GLY A 539 3.66 -11.04 -14.62
CA GLY A 539 4.23 -9.70 -14.43
C GLY A 539 3.51 -8.58 -15.19
N THR A 540 2.69 -8.90 -16.19
CA THR A 540 1.93 -7.94 -17.00
C THR A 540 0.42 -8.11 -16.89
N GLN A 541 -0.08 -9.04 -16.07
CA GLN A 541 -1.50 -9.37 -16.01
C GLN A 541 -1.98 -9.58 -14.58
N PHE A 542 -3.13 -8.99 -14.27
CA PHE A 542 -3.79 -9.15 -12.97
C PHE A 542 -5.31 -8.97 -13.11
N THR A 543 -6.04 -9.35 -12.08
CA THR A 543 -7.50 -9.19 -11.98
C THR A 543 -7.88 -8.15 -10.92
N LEU A 544 -8.99 -7.46 -11.13
CA LEU A 544 -9.51 -6.45 -10.20
C LEU A 544 -10.58 -7.04 -9.27
N ALA A 545 -10.45 -6.79 -7.97
CA ALA A 545 -11.44 -7.16 -6.97
C ALA A 545 -12.75 -6.39 -7.20
N SER A 546 -13.87 -6.98 -6.78
CA SER A 546 -15.21 -6.39 -6.90
C SER A 546 -15.57 -5.94 -8.32
N THR A 547 -14.91 -6.51 -9.32
CA THR A 547 -15.33 -6.42 -10.71
C THR A 547 -15.97 -7.73 -11.10
N ASP A 548 -17.05 -7.66 -11.85
CA ASP A 548 -17.68 -8.81 -12.47
C ASP A 548 -18.23 -8.38 -13.83
N ALA A 549 -18.87 -9.31 -14.52
CA ALA A 549 -19.43 -9.04 -15.82
C ALA A 549 -20.52 -7.94 -15.80
N SER A 550 -21.13 -7.62 -14.65
CA SER A 550 -22.17 -6.59 -14.45
C SER A 550 -21.62 -5.16 -14.40
N LEU A 551 -20.31 -4.99 -14.24
CA LEU A 551 -19.70 -3.67 -14.18
C LEU A 551 -19.99 -2.89 -15.48
N ALA A 552 -20.80 -1.84 -15.36
CA ALA A 552 -21.29 -1.05 -16.48
C ALA A 552 -20.14 -0.62 -17.40
N ASN A 553 -20.30 -0.78 -18.72
CA ASN A 553 -19.29 -0.44 -19.74
C ASN A 553 -17.99 -1.27 -19.72
N THR A 554 -17.93 -2.43 -19.06
CA THR A 554 -16.90 -3.46 -19.35
C THR A 554 -17.32 -4.46 -20.41
N SER A 555 -18.57 -4.38 -20.88
CA SER A 555 -19.11 -5.17 -21.99
C SER A 555 -18.61 -4.71 -23.36
N SER A 556 -18.20 -3.44 -23.48
CA SER A 556 -17.55 -2.89 -24.67
C SER A 556 -16.11 -3.38 -24.78
N ALA A 557 -15.63 -3.57 -26.01
CA ALA A 557 -14.24 -3.95 -26.24
C ALA A 557 -13.31 -2.80 -25.82
N TYR A 558 -12.21 -3.13 -25.14
CA TYR A 558 -11.16 -2.19 -24.81
C TYR A 558 -10.63 -1.49 -26.08
N THR A 559 -10.47 -0.16 -26.03
CA THR A 559 -9.86 0.61 -27.10
C THR A 559 -8.34 0.55 -26.95
N SER A 560 -7.65 0.06 -27.99
CA SER A 560 -6.18 -0.08 -27.99
C SER A 560 -5.46 1.20 -27.57
N ASN A 561 -4.40 1.05 -26.76
CA ASN A 561 -3.50 2.12 -26.31
C ASN A 561 -4.19 3.22 -25.49
N THR A 562 -5.21 2.85 -24.72
CA THR A 562 -5.90 3.77 -23.80
C THR A 562 -5.72 3.35 -22.35
N GLY A 563 -5.59 4.36 -21.50
CA GLY A 563 -5.63 4.20 -20.05
C GLY A 563 -4.32 3.78 -19.40
N THR A 564 -4.25 4.09 -18.12
CA THR A 564 -3.07 3.85 -17.28
C THR A 564 -3.49 3.23 -15.95
N ILE A 565 -2.59 2.45 -15.38
CA ILE A 565 -2.69 1.91 -14.03
C ILE A 565 -1.60 2.54 -13.17
N GLN A 566 -1.98 3.09 -12.01
CA GLN A 566 -1.08 3.68 -11.02
C GLN A 566 -1.35 3.04 -9.67
N CYS A 567 -0.35 2.42 -9.04
CA CYS A 567 -0.50 1.99 -7.65
C CYS A 567 -0.62 3.20 -6.72
N VAL A 568 -1.33 3.04 -5.60
CA VAL A 568 -1.56 4.10 -4.61
C VAL A 568 -1.12 3.68 -3.20
N VAL A 569 -0.05 2.88 -3.11
CA VAL A 569 0.56 2.44 -1.85
C VAL A 569 1.90 3.16 -1.61
N GLN A 570 2.50 3.03 -0.43
CA GLN A 570 3.77 3.69 -0.12
C GLN A 570 4.86 3.25 -1.14
N GLY A 571 5.56 4.21 -1.75
CA GLY A 571 6.55 3.94 -2.81
C GLY A 571 6.02 4.12 -4.23
N CYS A 572 4.72 4.31 -4.39
CA CYS A 572 4.13 4.72 -5.65
C CYS A 572 4.16 6.23 -5.85
N LEU A 573 3.97 6.68 -7.09
CA LEU A 573 3.87 8.10 -7.43
C LEU A 573 2.74 8.81 -6.68
N ARG A 574 1.73 8.04 -6.27
CA ARG A 574 0.61 8.48 -5.44
C ARG A 574 0.46 7.56 -4.24
N TYR A 575 -0.03 8.06 -3.11
CA TYR A 575 -0.28 7.26 -1.92
C TYR A 575 -1.66 7.55 -1.35
N ARG A 576 -2.47 6.50 -1.14
CA ARG A 576 -3.79 6.56 -0.54
C ARG A 576 -3.71 6.17 0.93
N TYR A 577 -4.19 7.04 1.80
CA TYR A 577 -4.18 6.82 3.25
C TYR A 577 -5.48 7.30 3.91
N LEU A 578 -5.77 6.76 5.09
CA LEU A 578 -6.86 7.22 5.95
C LEU A 578 -6.39 8.49 6.67
N THR A 579 -7.20 9.54 6.56
CA THR A 579 -6.92 10.85 7.15
C THR A 579 -7.45 10.94 8.57
N ALA A 580 -6.89 11.84 9.38
CA ALA A 580 -7.42 12.18 10.71
C ALA A 580 -8.90 12.61 10.70
N ALA A 581 -9.40 13.09 9.56
CA ALA A 581 -10.82 13.41 9.37
C ALA A 581 -11.73 12.17 9.20
N GLY A 582 -11.19 10.95 9.22
CA GLY A 582 -11.92 9.70 8.97
C GLY A 582 -12.28 9.46 7.50
N SER A 583 -11.68 10.24 6.58
CA SER A 583 -11.87 10.13 5.12
C SER A 583 -10.59 9.64 4.45
N TYR A 584 -10.64 9.17 3.20
CA TYR A 584 -9.42 8.82 2.46
C TYR A 584 -8.92 10.02 1.63
N ALA A 585 -7.60 10.18 1.57
CA ALA A 585 -6.91 11.10 0.66
C ALA A 585 -6.00 10.33 -0.29
N ILE A 586 -5.62 10.94 -1.43
CA ILE A 586 -4.60 10.41 -2.34
C ILE A 586 -3.68 11.54 -2.81
N ASP A 587 -2.44 11.52 -2.34
CA ASP A 587 -1.47 12.57 -2.63
C ASP A 587 -0.32 12.09 -3.50
N ALA A 588 0.21 13.01 -4.29
CA ALA A 588 1.38 12.74 -5.12
C ALA A 588 2.65 12.84 -4.28
N ILE A 589 3.64 12.03 -4.63
CA ILE A 589 4.97 12.13 -4.03
C ILE A 589 5.65 13.44 -4.45
N SER A 590 6.41 14.04 -3.55
CA SER A 590 7.20 15.25 -3.84
C SER A 590 8.69 14.95 -4.04
N ASN A 591 9.48 15.99 -4.33
CA ASN A 591 10.94 15.95 -4.30
C ASN A 591 11.52 16.26 -2.92
N CYS A 592 10.66 16.40 -1.90
CA CYS A 592 11.06 16.47 -0.53
C CYS A 592 11.14 15.08 0.09
N VAL A 593 11.72 15.04 1.27
CA VAL A 593 11.92 13.83 2.07
C VAL A 593 11.59 14.12 3.53
N THR A 594 11.18 13.06 4.23
CA THR A 594 10.82 13.08 5.65
C THR A 594 11.84 12.28 6.47
N GLU A 595 11.67 12.20 7.79
CA GLU A 595 12.56 11.46 8.68
C GLU A 595 12.73 9.99 8.26
N ARG A 596 13.88 9.42 8.63
CA ARG A 596 14.08 7.97 8.53
C ARG A 596 13.36 7.28 9.70
N VAL A 597 12.82 6.09 9.45
CA VAL A 597 12.13 5.27 10.45
C VAL A 597 12.83 3.93 10.68
N GLY A 598 12.44 3.21 11.73
CA GLY A 598 12.99 1.89 12.07
C GLY A 598 14.38 1.97 12.69
N THR A 599 15.18 0.92 12.51
CA THR A 599 16.48 0.76 13.19
C THR A 599 17.53 1.79 12.77
N SER A 600 17.38 2.38 11.59
CA SER A 600 18.32 3.37 11.07
C SER A 600 17.87 4.82 11.32
N ALA A 601 16.78 5.06 12.07
CA ALA A 601 16.20 6.40 12.29
C ALA A 601 17.19 7.45 12.84
N HIS A 602 18.12 7.03 13.70
CA HIS A 602 19.12 7.92 14.32
C HIS A 602 20.56 7.53 13.94
N THR A 603 20.75 7.18 12.67
CA THR A 603 22.04 6.75 12.13
C THR A 603 22.40 7.58 10.91
N ASP A 604 23.68 7.62 10.57
CA ASP A 604 24.16 8.17 9.31
C ASP A 604 24.33 7.11 8.22
N ASP A 605 23.64 5.96 8.33
CA ASP A 605 23.72 4.89 7.34
C ASP A 605 23.41 5.44 5.94
N ALA A 606 24.20 5.02 4.95
CA ALA A 606 24.04 5.46 3.57
C ALA A 606 22.63 5.12 3.03
N PRO A 607 22.02 5.97 2.17
CA PRO A 607 20.71 5.69 1.56
C PRO A 607 20.63 4.37 0.79
N ALA A 608 21.75 3.86 0.28
CA ALA A 608 21.82 2.54 -0.36
C ALA A 608 21.60 1.37 0.63
N THR A 609 21.78 1.60 1.93
CA THR A 609 21.54 0.61 2.99
C THR A 609 20.13 0.75 3.55
N SER A 610 19.71 1.98 3.84
CA SER A 610 18.36 2.29 4.30
C SER A 610 17.90 3.59 3.67
N TYR A 611 16.80 3.55 2.93
CA TYR A 611 16.24 4.74 2.30
C TYR A 611 15.72 5.75 3.34
N ILE A 612 15.71 7.02 2.94
CA ILE A 612 15.05 8.11 3.66
C ILE A 612 13.53 8.07 3.44
N GLY A 613 12.79 8.62 4.40
CA GLY A 613 11.35 8.78 4.31
C GLY A 613 10.90 9.50 3.04
N ARG A 614 9.85 8.98 2.42
CA ARG A 614 9.18 9.64 1.29
C ARG A 614 8.31 10.78 1.80
N ASP A 615 7.98 11.75 0.95
CA ASP A 615 7.09 12.85 1.30
C ASP A 615 5.87 12.85 0.38
N TYR A 616 4.68 12.74 0.98
CA TYR A 616 3.36 12.81 0.37
C TYR A 616 2.60 13.97 1.04
N PRO A 617 2.87 15.21 0.64
CA PRO A 617 2.61 16.41 1.43
C PRO A 617 1.16 16.89 1.44
N GLY A 618 0.14 16.07 1.14
CA GLY A 618 -1.23 16.59 1.05
C GLY A 618 -1.49 17.54 -0.12
N GLY A 619 -2.69 18.12 -0.15
CA GLY A 619 -3.07 19.16 -1.12
C GLY A 619 -2.78 20.59 -0.66
N ASP A 620 -2.33 20.77 0.58
CA ASP A 620 -2.22 22.06 1.25
C ASP A 620 -0.83 22.70 1.10
N GLY A 621 -0.80 24.02 0.90
CA GLY A 621 0.44 24.77 0.68
C GLY A 621 1.39 24.83 1.89
N LEU A 622 0.92 24.49 3.10
CA LEU A 622 1.73 24.44 4.32
C LEU A 622 2.52 23.14 4.45
N VAL A 623 2.01 22.04 3.91
CA VAL A 623 2.72 20.75 3.90
C VAL A 623 3.48 20.53 2.58
N ALA A 624 3.16 21.32 1.55
CA ALA A 624 3.79 21.29 0.24
C ALA A 624 5.32 21.47 0.28
N CYS A 625 6.00 20.64 -0.51
CA CYS A 625 7.44 20.74 -0.76
C CYS A 625 7.82 22.07 -1.43
N ASN A 626 8.43 22.98 -0.68
CA ASN A 626 8.82 24.29 -1.19
C ASN A 626 10.07 24.19 -2.09
N THR A 627 9.89 24.49 -3.38
CA THR A 627 10.95 24.35 -4.38
C THR A 627 12.10 25.33 -4.19
N SER A 628 11.90 26.45 -3.50
CA SER A 628 12.94 27.44 -3.18
C SER A 628 13.87 27.01 -2.04
N ASN A 629 13.45 26.03 -1.21
CA ASN A 629 14.17 25.58 -0.01
C ASN A 629 15.04 24.35 -0.29
N MET A 630 15.67 24.30 -1.46
CA MET A 630 16.53 23.16 -1.84
C MET A 630 17.82 23.14 -1.01
N ILE A 631 18.26 21.95 -0.61
CA ILE A 631 19.56 21.77 0.03
C ILE A 631 20.71 22.17 -0.90
N THR A 632 21.80 22.65 -0.30
CA THR A 632 23.08 22.90 -0.97
C THR A 632 24.14 21.97 -0.38
N PRO A 633 24.68 21.01 -1.14
CA PRO A 633 25.82 20.18 -0.73
C PRO A 633 27.05 20.98 -0.32
N LEU A 634 27.99 20.36 0.40
CA LEU A 634 29.22 21.00 0.86
C LEU A 634 29.94 21.70 -0.29
N THR A 635 30.10 23.01 -0.24
CA THR A 635 30.83 23.76 -1.27
C THR A 635 31.63 24.89 -0.65
N SER A 636 32.68 25.32 -1.34
CA SER A 636 33.40 26.55 -1.04
C SER A 636 32.93 27.72 -1.92
N ASP A 637 31.92 27.52 -2.78
CA ASP A 637 31.33 28.58 -3.60
C ASP A 637 30.43 29.47 -2.73
N ARG A 638 30.99 30.60 -2.27
CA ARG A 638 30.29 31.61 -1.48
C ARG A 638 29.08 32.19 -2.20
N SER A 639 29.13 32.34 -3.52
CA SER A 639 28.01 32.89 -4.29
C SER A 639 26.84 31.91 -4.32
N ALA A 640 27.11 30.62 -4.53
CA ALA A 640 26.08 29.58 -4.50
C ALA A 640 25.41 29.48 -3.12
N LEU A 641 26.22 29.52 -2.05
CA LEU A 641 25.72 29.47 -0.66
C LEU A 641 24.85 30.67 -0.30
N THR A 642 25.34 31.89 -0.56
CA THR A 642 24.61 33.12 -0.27
C THR A 642 23.33 33.25 -1.10
N THR A 643 23.37 32.80 -2.37
CA THR A 643 22.19 32.74 -3.25
C THR A 643 21.15 31.74 -2.73
N ALA A 644 21.58 30.56 -2.29
CA ALA A 644 20.67 29.58 -1.68
C ALA A 644 20.01 30.14 -0.42
N ILE A 645 20.78 30.82 0.44
CA ILE A 645 20.28 31.48 1.65
C ILE A 645 19.28 32.59 1.29
N ASP A 646 19.59 33.44 0.32
CA ASP A 646 18.72 34.53 -0.10
C ASP A 646 17.39 34.03 -0.69
N ASN A 647 17.40 32.87 -1.35
CA ASN A 647 16.21 32.25 -1.93
C ASN A 647 15.33 31.50 -0.93
N MET A 648 15.80 31.23 0.29
CA MET A 648 14.99 30.55 1.30
C MET A 648 13.66 31.27 1.54
N SER A 649 12.59 30.54 1.72
CA SER A 649 11.27 31.10 2.00
C SER A 649 10.56 30.29 3.06
N ILE A 650 9.62 30.94 3.74
CA ILE A 650 8.89 30.32 4.83
C ILE A 650 8.01 29.19 4.30
N ASN A 651 8.02 28.04 4.97
CA ASN A 651 7.20 26.90 4.63
C ASN A 651 6.88 26.03 5.84
N GLY A 652 5.58 25.82 6.04
CA GLY A 652 5.04 24.73 6.84
C GLY A 652 5.21 24.80 8.34
N SER A 653 5.00 23.64 8.94
CA SER A 653 5.13 23.34 10.36
C SER A 653 6.54 22.80 10.66
N THR A 654 6.88 22.59 11.93
CA THR A 654 8.29 22.51 12.36
C THR A 654 8.70 21.09 12.73
N ALA A 655 9.48 20.45 11.85
CA ALA A 655 10.01 19.09 12.02
C ALA A 655 11.53 19.11 12.30
N GLY A 656 11.92 19.63 13.46
CA GLY A 656 13.35 19.86 13.78
C GLY A 656 14.22 18.61 13.89
N GLN A 657 13.63 17.43 14.12
CA GLN A 657 14.32 16.16 13.99
C GLN A 657 14.87 15.93 12.58
N ILE A 658 14.13 16.34 11.54
CA ILE A 658 14.58 16.26 10.14
C ILE A 658 15.72 17.24 9.91
N GLY A 659 15.64 18.45 10.49
CA GLY A 659 16.72 19.44 10.45
C GLY A 659 18.02 18.92 11.06
N ALA A 660 17.94 18.28 12.22
CA ALA A 660 19.09 17.65 12.90
C ALA A 660 19.67 16.48 12.08
N GLU A 661 18.81 15.62 11.53
CA GLU A 661 19.21 14.52 10.63
C GLU A 661 19.94 15.03 9.40
N TRP A 662 19.36 15.98 8.68
CA TRP A 662 19.96 16.50 7.45
C TRP A 662 21.22 17.30 7.72
N GLY A 663 21.30 18.05 8.82
CA GLY A 663 22.56 18.64 9.28
C GLY A 663 23.68 17.60 9.37
N TRP A 664 23.39 16.42 9.93
CA TRP A 664 24.35 15.32 10.01
C TRP A 664 24.68 14.70 8.64
N TYR A 665 23.66 14.42 7.82
CA TYR A 665 23.81 13.78 6.52
C TYR A 665 24.72 14.59 5.59
N MET A 666 24.64 15.92 5.64
CA MET A 666 25.49 16.79 4.82
C MET A 666 26.97 16.75 5.19
N VAL A 667 27.34 16.30 6.38
CA VAL A 667 28.75 16.15 6.82
C VAL A 667 29.17 14.69 7.03
N SER A 668 28.29 13.72 6.76
CA SER A 668 28.62 12.31 6.92
C SER A 668 29.34 11.73 5.70
N PRO A 669 30.52 11.07 5.87
CA PRO A 669 31.18 10.35 4.79
C PRO A 669 30.36 9.19 4.24
N ASN A 670 29.44 8.61 5.02
CA ASN A 670 28.56 7.54 4.55
C ASN A 670 27.60 8.03 3.45
N TRP A 671 27.41 9.35 3.36
CA TRP A 671 26.58 10.01 2.36
C TRP A 671 27.36 10.54 1.16
N ALA A 672 28.69 10.39 1.16
CA ALA A 672 29.55 10.87 0.09
C ALA A 672 29.13 10.37 -1.30
N SER A 673 28.65 9.13 -1.42
CA SER A 673 28.23 8.57 -2.71
C SER A 673 26.98 9.22 -3.31
N GLN A 674 26.21 9.98 -2.53
CA GLN A 674 25.01 10.67 -3.00
C GLN A 674 25.34 11.96 -3.76
N TRP A 675 26.55 12.49 -3.53
CA TRP A 675 27.01 13.72 -4.15
C TRP A 675 27.83 13.39 -5.40
N PRO A 676 27.40 13.84 -6.60
CA PRO A 676 28.05 13.47 -7.85
C PRO A 676 29.46 14.04 -7.93
N ASP A 677 29.67 15.27 -7.46
CA ASP A 677 30.96 15.94 -7.52
C ASP A 677 31.79 15.68 -6.27
N ASP A 678 33.06 15.30 -6.46
CA ASP A 678 34.00 15.01 -5.37
C ASP A 678 34.22 16.18 -4.42
N ILE A 679 34.07 17.41 -4.92
CA ILE A 679 34.19 18.62 -4.10
C ILE A 679 33.08 18.71 -3.05
N ASN A 680 31.92 18.10 -3.30
CA ASN A 680 30.77 18.08 -2.39
C ASN A 680 30.77 16.92 -1.40
N ARG A 681 31.72 15.98 -1.52
CA ARG A 681 31.75 14.77 -0.69
C ARG A 681 32.38 15.04 0.67
N PRO A 682 31.69 14.73 1.78
CA PRO A 682 32.28 14.81 3.11
C PRO A 682 33.46 13.85 3.25
N LYS A 683 34.52 14.28 3.93
CA LYS A 683 35.69 13.43 4.24
C LYS A 683 35.40 12.43 5.36
N ALA A 684 36.25 11.41 5.50
CA ALA A 684 36.07 10.35 6.50
C ALA A 684 36.10 10.91 7.94
N TYR A 685 35.34 10.27 8.85
CA TYR A 685 35.44 10.56 10.28
C TYR A 685 36.86 10.28 10.79
N GLY A 686 37.33 11.12 11.72
CA GLY A 686 38.68 10.98 12.30
C GLY A 686 39.84 11.27 11.33
N THR A 687 39.57 11.84 10.15
CA THR A 687 40.62 12.37 9.28
C THR A 687 41.45 13.39 10.08
N SER A 688 42.77 13.25 10.05
CA SER A 688 43.67 14.22 10.70
C SER A 688 43.39 15.61 10.13
N GLU A 689 43.45 16.62 10.99
CA GLU A 689 43.27 18.01 10.60
C GLU A 689 41.92 18.26 9.90
N LEU A 690 40.85 17.63 10.36
CA LEU A 690 39.48 17.85 9.88
C LEU A 690 38.52 18.03 11.05
N VAL A 691 37.76 19.11 11.02
CA VAL A 691 36.65 19.35 11.93
C VAL A 691 35.33 19.30 11.17
N LYS A 692 34.38 18.53 11.70
CA LYS A 692 33.02 18.43 11.18
C LYS A 692 32.07 19.15 12.14
N VAL A 693 31.28 20.07 11.59
CA VAL A 693 30.42 20.96 12.37
C VAL A 693 29.00 20.93 11.85
N VAL A 694 28.02 20.90 12.73
CA VAL A 694 26.61 21.14 12.44
C VAL A 694 26.16 22.35 13.24
N VAL A 695 25.59 23.35 12.57
CA VAL A 695 24.93 24.49 13.21
C VAL A 695 23.43 24.32 13.02
N LEU A 696 22.73 23.96 14.09
CA LEU A 696 21.28 23.79 14.11
C LEU A 696 20.64 25.04 14.68
N MET A 697 19.88 25.75 13.85
CA MET A 697 19.14 26.94 14.25
C MET A 697 17.63 26.65 14.24
N THR A 698 16.91 27.10 15.26
CA THR A 698 15.44 27.02 15.34
C THR A 698 14.85 28.09 16.26
N ASP A 699 13.55 28.36 16.13
CA ASP A 699 12.78 29.10 17.13
C ASP A 699 12.04 28.22 18.17
N GLY A 700 12.31 26.90 18.16
CA GLY A 700 12.13 26.02 19.32
C GLY A 700 10.77 25.36 19.46
N GLU A 701 9.99 25.21 18.39
CA GLU A 701 8.67 24.57 18.44
C GLU A 701 8.59 23.31 17.57
N PHE A 702 9.15 22.17 17.98
CA PHE A 702 9.06 20.95 17.16
C PHE A 702 7.70 20.28 17.32
N ASN A 703 6.77 20.65 16.44
CA ASN A 703 5.37 20.25 16.49
C ASN A 703 4.97 19.27 15.38
N THR A 704 5.94 18.82 14.55
CA THR A 704 5.67 18.02 13.35
C THR A 704 6.47 16.72 13.28
N ALA A 705 5.79 15.60 13.04
CA ALA A 705 6.38 14.30 12.68
C ALA A 705 5.59 13.62 11.56
N HIS A 706 6.21 12.71 10.84
CA HIS A 706 5.63 11.98 9.72
C HIS A 706 5.46 10.50 10.05
N CYS A 707 4.47 9.92 9.39
CA CYS A 707 4.28 8.49 9.35
C CYS A 707 3.92 8.06 7.93
N ASN A 708 4.62 7.04 7.41
CA ASN A 708 4.52 6.61 6.02
C ASN A 708 4.67 7.74 4.99
N GLY A 709 5.39 8.81 5.36
CA GLY A 709 5.64 9.98 4.51
C GLY A 709 4.53 11.02 4.48
N VAL A 710 3.56 10.94 5.40
CA VAL A 710 2.50 11.93 5.59
C VAL A 710 2.58 12.46 7.01
N THR A 711 2.25 13.74 7.24
CA THR A 711 2.22 14.34 8.58
C THR A 711 1.29 13.55 9.51
N ALA A 712 1.80 13.11 10.66
CA ALA A 712 1.07 12.30 11.64
C ALA A 712 0.12 13.17 12.48
N GLU A 713 -1.12 12.71 12.66
CA GLU A 713 -2.16 13.45 13.39
C GLU A 713 -1.74 13.95 14.79
N ASN A 714 -1.05 13.11 15.56
CA ASN A 714 -0.65 13.39 16.94
C ASN A 714 0.39 14.51 17.07
N TYR A 715 1.07 14.83 15.99
CA TYR A 715 2.14 15.84 15.91
C TYR A 715 1.89 16.73 14.69
N ALA A 716 0.68 17.27 14.56
CA ALA A 716 0.32 18.18 13.47
C ALA A 716 -0.40 19.40 14.03
N VAL A 717 0.09 19.98 15.13
CA VAL A 717 -0.69 20.93 15.94
C VAL A 717 -1.08 22.18 15.13
N GLY A 718 -2.38 22.50 15.09
CA GLY A 718 -2.95 23.79 14.64
C GLY A 718 -2.84 24.17 13.16
N SER A 719 -1.78 23.77 12.46
CA SER A 719 -1.40 24.36 11.18
C SER A 719 -1.70 23.49 9.95
N VAL A 720 -1.74 22.16 10.10
CA VAL A 720 -2.02 21.25 8.97
C VAL A 720 -3.51 20.86 8.95
N PRO A 721 -4.26 20.89 7.84
CA PRO A 721 -5.65 20.44 7.82
C PRO A 721 -5.83 18.95 8.17
N THR A 722 -6.94 18.54 8.81
CA THR A 722 -7.16 17.13 9.22
C THR A 722 -7.30 16.16 8.03
N ASN A 723 -7.63 16.67 6.84
CA ASN A 723 -7.66 15.92 5.59
C ASN A 723 -6.27 15.65 4.99
N ASP A 724 -5.22 16.32 5.48
CA ASP A 724 -3.83 16.17 5.01
C ASP A 724 -2.92 15.53 6.07
N ARG A 725 -3.53 15.03 7.17
CA ARG A 725 -2.85 14.28 8.23
C ARG A 725 -3.20 12.81 8.15
N ILE A 726 -2.22 11.93 8.32
CA ILE A 726 -2.48 10.50 8.41
C ILE A 726 -3.05 10.14 9.79
N ASP A 727 -4.12 9.35 9.78
CA ASP A 727 -4.75 8.77 10.98
C ASP A 727 -3.73 7.85 11.67
N THR A 728 -3.45 8.15 12.94
CA THR A 728 -2.39 7.44 13.67
C THR A 728 -2.78 6.05 14.16
N SER A 729 -4.04 5.64 13.98
CA SER A 729 -4.47 4.24 14.15
C SER A 729 -3.89 3.31 13.08
N VAL A 730 -3.50 3.86 11.93
CA VAL A 730 -2.88 3.10 10.83
C VAL A 730 -1.36 2.99 11.04
N CYS A 731 -0.73 4.03 11.57
CA CYS A 731 0.69 4.04 11.92
C CYS A 731 1.03 5.19 12.88
N THR A 732 2.06 5.04 13.71
CA THR A 732 2.44 6.06 14.71
C THR A 732 3.95 6.36 14.63
N PRO A 733 4.37 7.64 14.72
CA PRO A 733 5.79 7.97 14.89
C PRO A 733 6.40 7.30 16.12
N ALA A 734 7.70 7.00 16.07
CA ALA A 734 8.38 6.23 17.11
C ALA A 734 8.51 6.97 18.45
N ALA A 735 8.62 8.31 18.40
CA ALA A 735 8.70 9.18 19.57
C ALA A 735 8.28 10.61 19.19
N ALA A 736 8.24 11.50 20.17
CA ALA A 736 8.02 12.92 19.93
C ALA A 736 9.19 13.56 19.15
N PRO A 737 8.93 14.58 18.31
CA PRO A 737 9.93 15.30 17.53
C PRO A 737 11.21 15.70 18.31
N PHE A 738 11.08 16.29 19.50
CA PHE A 738 12.23 16.66 20.34
C PHE A 738 13.08 15.47 20.75
N THR A 739 12.45 14.36 21.14
CA THR A 739 13.15 13.12 21.50
C THR A 739 13.90 12.55 20.30
N LEU A 740 13.28 12.55 19.12
CA LEU A 740 13.91 12.09 17.89
C LEU A 740 15.15 12.94 17.55
N ALA A 741 15.01 14.27 17.61
CA ALA A 741 16.12 15.18 17.38
C ALA A 741 17.26 14.97 18.39
N GLN A 742 16.95 14.82 19.68
CA GLN A 742 17.95 14.61 20.73
C GLN A 742 18.71 13.28 20.56
N ASN A 743 18.03 12.21 20.14
CA ASN A 743 18.66 10.94 19.80
C ASN A 743 19.66 11.11 18.65
N THR A 744 19.26 11.83 17.59
CA THR A 744 20.13 12.15 16.46
C THR A 744 21.34 12.99 16.91
N CYS A 745 21.16 14.01 17.75
CA CYS A 745 22.28 14.78 18.30
C CYS A 745 23.23 13.93 19.15
N THR A 746 22.69 12.98 19.92
CA THR A 746 23.52 12.05 20.71
C THR A 746 24.36 11.15 19.81
N ALA A 747 23.78 10.62 18.73
CA ALA A 747 24.50 9.80 17.75
C ALA A 747 25.56 10.60 16.98
N MET A 748 25.25 11.85 16.59
CA MET A 748 26.20 12.79 15.99
C MET A 748 27.45 13.00 16.87
N LYS A 749 27.23 13.28 18.17
CA LYS A 749 28.33 13.50 19.13
C LYS A 749 29.23 12.27 19.26
N GLN A 750 28.67 11.06 19.22
CA GLN A 750 29.44 9.82 19.25
C GLN A 750 30.35 9.63 18.02
N LYS A 751 30.05 10.28 16.88
CA LYS A 751 30.92 10.32 15.70
C LYS A 751 31.96 11.45 15.74
N GLY A 752 32.01 12.25 16.80
CA GLY A 752 32.92 13.39 16.93
C GLY A 752 32.51 14.60 16.08
N VAL A 753 31.23 14.72 15.72
CA VAL A 753 30.70 15.93 15.07
C VAL A 753 30.43 16.99 16.13
N VAL A 754 30.96 18.20 15.92
CA VAL A 754 30.71 19.35 16.79
C VAL A 754 29.36 19.97 16.42
N ILE A 755 28.49 20.17 17.40
CA ILE A 755 27.12 20.65 17.23
C ILE A 755 26.99 21.98 17.96
N TYR A 756 26.74 23.03 17.19
CA TYR A 756 26.30 24.33 17.66
C TYR A 756 24.78 24.41 17.54
N THR A 757 24.11 24.90 18.57
CA THR A 757 22.67 25.13 18.53
C THR A 757 22.38 26.60 18.74
N VAL A 758 21.48 27.17 17.92
CA VAL A 758 21.08 28.58 18.02
C VAL A 758 19.57 28.67 18.16
N GLY A 759 19.12 29.06 19.35
CA GLY A 759 17.73 29.39 19.61
C GLY A 759 17.45 30.86 19.33
N PHE A 760 16.40 31.17 18.57
CA PHE A 760 16.07 32.54 18.22
C PHE A 760 14.63 32.91 18.54
N GLN A 761 14.43 33.90 19.40
CA GLN A 761 13.13 34.38 19.85
C GLN A 761 12.24 33.22 20.31
N LEU A 762 12.81 32.37 21.16
CA LEU A 762 12.17 31.17 21.67
C LEU A 762 10.95 31.52 22.50
N ASN A 763 9.90 30.72 22.34
CA ASN A 763 8.74 30.79 23.21
C ASN A 763 9.04 30.11 24.54
N THR A 764 9.08 30.88 25.63
CA THR A 764 9.41 30.43 26.99
C THR A 764 8.47 29.35 27.58
N ALA A 765 7.35 29.05 26.90
CA ALA A 765 6.43 27.97 27.29
C ALA A 765 6.84 26.57 26.76
N LEU A 766 7.96 26.44 26.03
CA LEU A 766 8.31 25.22 25.28
C LEU A 766 9.65 24.60 25.73
N GLU A 767 9.82 23.30 25.43
CA GLU A 767 11.03 22.49 25.69
C GLU A 767 12.27 22.90 24.87
N GLY A 768 12.19 23.99 24.09
CA GLY A 768 13.23 24.44 23.16
C GLY A 768 14.58 24.74 23.83
N ASP A 769 14.59 25.45 24.96
CA ASP A 769 15.83 25.80 25.69
C ASP A 769 16.59 24.54 26.17
N GLU A 770 15.85 23.60 26.76
CA GLU A 770 16.41 22.34 27.27
C GLU A 770 16.93 21.47 26.13
N PHE A 771 16.18 21.37 25.03
CA PHE A 771 16.61 20.65 23.84
C PHE A 771 17.91 21.23 23.25
N LEU A 772 17.99 22.55 23.05
CA LEU A 772 19.16 23.19 22.44
C LEU A 772 20.42 22.92 23.28
N ALA A 773 20.34 23.13 24.60
CA ALA A 773 21.44 22.83 25.50
C ALA A 773 21.85 21.35 25.49
N ALA A 774 20.88 20.42 25.39
CA ALA A 774 21.15 18.99 25.38
C ALA A 774 21.67 18.46 24.03
N CYS A 775 21.23 19.06 22.91
CA CYS A 775 21.67 18.71 21.56
C CYS A 775 23.09 19.21 21.28
N ALA A 776 23.44 20.42 21.75
CA ALA A 776 24.77 20.99 21.61
C ALA A 776 25.89 20.07 22.15
N THR A 777 27.10 20.24 21.62
CA THR A 777 28.29 19.46 22.07
C THR A 777 28.64 19.74 23.53
N SER A 778 28.52 20.99 23.95
CA SER A 778 28.59 21.40 25.34
C SER A 778 27.73 22.65 25.53
N THR A 779 27.57 23.10 26.77
CA THR A 779 26.85 24.34 27.09
C THR A 779 27.46 25.58 26.41
N SER A 780 28.77 25.59 26.11
CA SER A 780 29.42 26.67 25.37
C SER A 780 29.15 26.65 23.86
N HIS A 781 28.46 25.62 23.36
CA HIS A 781 28.04 25.51 21.96
C HIS A 781 26.53 25.80 21.80
N ALA A 782 25.83 26.13 22.89
CA ALA A 782 24.42 26.50 22.88
C ALA A 782 24.28 28.01 23.00
N TYR A 783 23.63 28.61 22.01
CA TYR A 783 23.44 30.05 21.87
C TYR A 783 21.96 30.39 21.85
N LEU A 784 21.58 31.47 22.54
CA LEU A 784 20.23 31.99 22.55
C LEU A 784 20.27 33.45 22.09
N ALA A 785 19.31 33.86 21.27
CA ALA A 785 19.14 35.23 20.80
C ALA A 785 17.68 35.64 20.91
N SER A 786 17.43 36.83 21.47
CA SER A 786 16.10 37.47 21.53
C SER A 786 15.96 38.58 20.49
N THR A 787 17.08 39.09 19.97
CA THR A 787 17.13 40.19 19.00
C THR A 787 17.89 39.81 17.73
N ASN A 788 17.67 40.57 16.65
CA ASN A 788 18.38 40.35 15.38
C ASN A 788 19.89 40.56 15.55
N GLU A 789 20.26 41.54 16.37
CA GLU A 789 21.65 41.89 16.67
C GLU A 789 22.35 40.75 17.43
N GLU A 790 21.71 40.21 18.48
CA GLU A 790 22.21 39.04 19.21
C GLU A 790 22.34 37.81 18.30
N LEU A 791 21.38 37.59 17.40
CA LEU A 791 21.46 36.47 16.45
C LEU A 791 22.70 36.59 15.55
N ARG A 792 22.98 37.79 15.03
CA ARG A 792 24.15 38.04 14.20
C ARG A 792 25.45 37.90 15.00
N GLU A 793 25.47 38.37 16.24
CA GLU A 793 26.61 38.22 17.13
C GLU A 793 26.89 36.74 17.42
N ASN A 794 25.87 35.95 17.75
CA ASN A 794 26.00 34.50 17.94
C ASN A 794 26.60 33.80 16.72
N PHE A 795 26.13 34.10 15.50
CA PHE A 795 26.68 33.50 14.29
C PHE A 795 28.14 33.92 14.03
N LYS A 796 28.53 35.15 14.37
CA LYS A 796 29.93 35.62 14.29
C LYS A 796 30.82 34.93 15.33
N GLU A 797 30.33 34.73 16.54
CA GLU A 797 31.05 33.99 17.58
C GLU A 797 31.26 32.53 17.18
N ILE A 798 30.23 31.88 16.63
CA ILE A 798 30.32 30.52 16.08
C ILE A 798 31.36 30.47 14.96
N ALA A 799 31.31 31.41 14.01
CA ALA A 799 32.28 31.49 12.93
C ALA A 799 33.72 31.64 13.47
N THR A 800 33.92 32.54 14.43
CA THR A 800 35.22 32.75 15.10
C THR A 800 35.70 31.47 15.80
N SER A 801 34.79 30.74 16.48
CA SER A 801 35.11 29.48 17.15
C SER A 801 35.53 28.40 16.14
N ILE A 802 34.81 28.29 15.02
CA ILE A 802 35.15 27.40 13.90
C ILE A 802 36.51 27.75 13.30
N THR A 803 36.82 29.04 13.15
CA THR A 803 38.11 29.50 12.65
C THR A 803 39.24 29.25 13.64
N LYS A 804 39.01 29.41 14.96
CA LYS A 804 39.98 29.03 16.01
C LYS A 804 40.29 27.54 16.00
N LEU A 805 39.30 26.70 15.70
CA LEU A 805 39.50 25.27 15.47
C LEU A 805 40.38 24.97 14.25
N ARG A 806 40.76 25.98 13.43
CA ARG A 806 41.75 25.87 12.35
C ARG A 806 43.16 26.34 12.75
N LEU A 807 43.39 26.71 14.00
CA LEU A 807 44.73 27.05 14.48
C LEU A 807 45.36 25.80 15.09
N SER A 808 46.49 25.37 14.54
CA SER A 808 47.32 24.33 15.15
C SER A 808 48.57 24.97 15.75
N LYS A 809 48.92 24.59 16.98
CA LYS A 809 50.22 24.90 17.57
C LYS A 809 51.30 24.05 16.93
#